data_AF-A0A165DW44-F1
#
_entry.id   AF-A0A165DW44-F1
#
_cell.length_a   1.000
_cell.length_b   1.000
_cell.length_c   1.000
_cell.angle_alpha   90.00
_cell.angle_beta   90.00
_cell.angle_gamma   90.00
#
_symmetry.space_group_name_H-M   'P 1'
#
loop_
_entity.id
_entity.type
_entity.pdbx_description
1 polymer ?
#
loop_
_entity_poly.entity_id
_entity_poly.type
_entity_poly.pdbx_seq_one_letter_code
_entity_poly.pdbx_strand_id
1 'polypeptide(L)'
;MMTRISSQFEKTRKVSGPRALQPSQWGMLCPSDTPEGEACGLVKNLALMTHITTDVEEEPIMRLAFMLGLEDVCLATGAEMYDHNNFMVHVNGMIIGLTRTPLHFVAKLRKLRRAGRISEFVSVYINHHHRAVYIACDGGRICRPLIIVERGQSLVTAEHVVLLRAGKMTFDAFLKLGLVEYLDVNEENDSRIALYERDIVFSGPGRTTHLEIEPFTILGAVAGLIPYPHHNQSPRNTYQCAMGKQAIGAIAYNQLNRIDTLLYLLVYPQKPMVKTRTIELVGYESLPAGQNATVAVMSYSGYDIEDALILNKSSLDRGYGRCQVMRKNVTMIRKYPNGTYDRLADAPQEENGGVQKRYDIIQPDGIAGVGERVDPGDIYVNKQTPTNANDNTAGMDGSVVASYRNTPMSYKSPVAGYIDKVLLTETENDNTLVKVLIRQTRRPELGDKFSSRHGQKGVCGLIVNQEDMPFNDQGVCPDSIMNPHGFPSRMTVGKMIELISGKAGVLTGKLRYGTAFGGSKVEDMSKLLMEHGFSYSGKDMLTSGITGESLEAFVFFGPIYYQVQHMVMDKMHARARGPRATLTRQPTEGRSRDGGLRLGEMERDCLIGYGATQLLLERLMISSDKFEVCACETCGLMGYNGWCPYCKTSQKVAKLTIPYAAKLLFQELMAMNVMPRMVLEDV
;
A
#
# COMPACT_ATOMS: atom_id res chain seq x y z
N MET A 1 -5.08 -2.91 7.52
CA MET A 1 -3.89 -2.89 8.42
C MET A 1 -4.02 -4.08 9.39
N MET A 2 -4.20 -5.31 8.88
CA MET A 2 -4.62 -6.45 9.72
C MET A 2 -3.59 -7.57 9.82
N THR A 3 -2.83 -7.86 8.76
CA THR A 3 -1.85 -8.99 8.73
C THR A 3 -0.39 -8.54 8.56
N ARG A 4 -0.11 -7.25 8.79
CA ARG A 4 1.20 -6.64 8.58
C ARG A 4 2.02 -6.72 9.86
N ILE A 5 3.28 -7.14 9.75
CA ILE A 5 4.28 -7.14 10.82
C ILE A 5 5.33 -6.07 10.52
N SER A 6 5.66 -5.29 11.53
CA SER A 6 6.77 -4.32 11.49
C SER A 6 7.92 -4.78 12.35
N SER A 7 9.11 -4.81 11.78
CA SER A 7 10.34 -4.99 12.53
C SER A 7 10.70 -3.75 13.33
N GLN A 8 11.34 -3.95 14.50
CA GLN A 8 11.86 -2.89 15.37
C GLN A 8 13.25 -2.37 14.93
N PHE A 9 13.85 -2.95 13.89
CA PHE A 9 15.13 -2.46 13.38
C PHE A 9 15.02 -1.04 12.82
N GLU A 10 16.07 -0.27 13.05
CA GLU A 10 16.17 1.11 12.57
C GLU A 10 16.20 1.14 11.03
N LYS A 11 15.25 1.88 10.44
CA LYS A 11 15.03 1.90 8.99
C LYS A 11 16.18 2.52 8.20
N THR A 12 16.94 3.41 8.83
CA THR A 12 18.09 4.12 8.25
C THR A 12 19.31 3.21 8.05
N ARG A 13 19.39 2.10 8.80
CA ARG A 13 20.52 1.18 8.70
C ARG A 13 20.44 0.41 7.38
N LYS A 14 21.49 0.57 6.57
CA LYS A 14 21.66 -0.07 5.26
C LYS A 14 22.17 -1.52 5.34
N VAL A 15 22.20 -2.12 6.52
CA VAL A 15 22.61 -3.52 6.69
C VAL A 15 21.53 -4.43 6.12
N SER A 16 21.93 -5.32 5.20
CA SER A 16 21.02 -6.20 4.44
C SER A 16 20.56 -7.43 5.21
N GLY A 17 21.33 -7.89 6.20
CA GLY A 17 21.07 -9.11 6.98
C GLY A 17 19.60 -9.29 7.43
N PRO A 18 19.02 -8.36 8.21
CA PRO A 18 17.63 -8.48 8.67
C PRO A 18 16.58 -8.21 7.59
N ARG A 19 16.99 -7.65 6.43
CA ARG A 19 16.09 -7.31 5.32
C ARG A 19 15.94 -8.46 4.32
N ALA A 20 16.98 -9.28 4.18
CA ALA A 20 16.96 -10.42 3.30
C ALA A 20 15.89 -11.43 3.73
N LEU A 21 15.27 -12.08 2.75
CA LEU A 21 14.31 -13.15 3.00
C LEU A 21 15.08 -14.38 3.53
N GLN A 22 14.82 -14.75 4.78
CA GLN A 22 15.38 -15.95 5.39
C GLN A 22 14.52 -17.18 5.08
N PRO A 23 15.12 -18.36 4.84
CA PRO A 23 14.37 -19.61 4.62
C PRO A 23 13.54 -20.07 5.82
N SER A 24 13.93 -19.68 7.05
CA SER A 24 13.26 -20.05 8.30
C SER A 24 11.82 -19.54 8.44
N GLN A 25 11.36 -18.63 7.58
CA GLN A 25 10.00 -18.09 7.63
C GLN A 25 9.04 -18.75 6.64
N TRP A 26 9.42 -19.89 6.04
CA TRP A 26 8.60 -20.64 5.09
C TRP A 26 7.21 -20.94 5.67
N GLY A 27 6.16 -20.64 4.93
CA GLY A 27 4.77 -20.87 5.35
C GLY A 27 4.25 -19.95 6.46
N MET A 28 5.11 -19.16 7.12
CA MET A 28 4.72 -18.23 8.18
C MET A 28 4.57 -16.79 7.68
N LEU A 29 5.52 -16.35 6.85
CA LEU A 29 5.56 -15.00 6.28
C LEU A 29 5.53 -15.07 4.76
N CYS A 30 4.79 -14.14 4.16
CA CYS A 30 4.69 -14.05 2.72
C CYS A 30 6.05 -13.64 2.11
N PRO A 31 6.58 -14.38 1.13
CA PRO A 31 7.89 -14.10 0.53
C PRO A 31 7.88 -12.88 -0.40
N SER A 32 6.71 -12.54 -0.97
CA SER A 32 6.60 -11.46 -1.99
C SER A 32 5.96 -10.18 -1.46
N ASP A 33 5.17 -10.22 -0.39
CA ASP A 33 4.47 -9.01 0.09
C ASP A 33 5.36 -8.19 1.05
N THR A 34 6.25 -7.40 0.46
CA THR A 34 7.06 -6.39 1.17
C THR A 34 7.02 -5.06 0.39
N PRO A 35 6.96 -3.90 1.05
CA PRO A 35 7.02 -2.63 0.35
C PRO A 35 8.42 -2.39 -0.24
N GLU A 36 8.47 -1.77 -1.42
CA GLU A 36 9.71 -1.28 -2.00
C GLU A 36 10.21 -0.02 -1.25
N GLY A 37 11.52 0.22 -1.28
CA GLY A 37 12.15 1.39 -0.67
C GLY A 37 12.74 1.12 0.72
N GLU A 38 12.76 2.12 1.58
CA GLU A 38 13.43 2.07 2.89
C GLU A 38 12.85 0.99 3.82
N ALA A 39 11.57 0.67 3.68
CA ALA A 39 10.88 -0.33 4.50
C ALA A 39 11.04 -1.78 3.98
N CYS A 40 11.76 -1.98 2.87
CA CYS A 40 11.95 -3.29 2.25
C CYS A 40 12.59 -4.27 3.23
N GLY A 41 11.95 -5.43 3.40
CA GLY A 41 12.37 -6.50 4.31
C GLY A 41 12.09 -6.25 5.80
N LEU A 42 11.82 -5.00 6.21
CA LEU A 42 11.49 -4.64 7.58
C LEU A 42 9.99 -4.70 7.85
N VAL A 43 9.19 -4.39 6.83
CA VAL A 43 7.74 -4.57 6.86
C VAL A 43 7.41 -5.84 6.08
N LYS A 44 6.82 -6.80 6.77
CA LYS A 44 6.44 -8.12 6.25
C LYS A 44 4.94 -8.33 6.44
N ASN A 45 4.39 -9.34 5.79
CA ASN A 45 3.00 -9.73 5.97
C ASN A 45 2.93 -11.23 6.25
N LEU A 46 1.99 -11.64 7.10
CA LEU A 46 1.72 -13.04 7.41
C LEU A 46 1.25 -13.80 6.16
N ALA A 47 1.61 -15.09 6.11
CA ALA A 47 1.04 -16.05 5.16
C ALA A 47 -0.41 -16.40 5.56
N LEU A 48 -1.11 -17.20 4.75
CA LEU A 48 -2.57 -17.40 4.92
C LEU A 48 -2.93 -18.25 6.15
N MET A 49 -2.16 -19.30 6.43
CA MET A 49 -2.47 -20.26 7.50
C MET A 49 -1.69 -20.01 8.80
N THR A 50 -1.03 -18.86 8.91
CA THR A 50 -0.24 -18.52 10.10
C THR A 50 -1.15 -18.16 11.27
N HIS A 51 -0.88 -18.77 12.42
CA HIS A 51 -1.49 -18.48 13.70
C HIS A 51 -0.46 -17.89 14.66
N ILE A 52 -0.88 -16.98 15.55
CA ILE A 52 -0.02 -16.39 16.58
C ILE A 52 -0.42 -16.97 17.93
N THR A 53 0.53 -17.53 18.67
CA THR A 53 0.26 -18.13 19.98
C THR A 53 -0.07 -17.08 21.04
N THR A 54 -0.91 -17.47 22.00
CA THR A 54 -1.11 -16.77 23.27
C THR A 54 -0.39 -17.52 24.40
N ASP A 55 -0.16 -16.87 25.53
CA ASP A 55 0.52 -17.48 26.68
C ASP A 55 -0.24 -18.70 27.21
N VAL A 56 0.51 -19.73 27.59
CA VAL A 56 0.02 -20.95 28.26
C VAL A 56 0.75 -21.11 29.59
N GLU A 57 0.01 -21.51 30.63
CA GLU A 57 0.60 -21.75 31.96
C GLU A 57 1.68 -22.84 31.91
N GLU A 58 2.83 -22.54 32.50
CA GLU A 58 4.01 -23.41 32.50
C GLU A 58 3.95 -24.50 33.58
N GLU A 59 3.33 -24.23 34.73
CA GLU A 59 3.32 -25.13 35.88
C GLU A 59 2.75 -26.54 35.57
N PRO A 60 1.62 -26.70 34.86
CA PRO A 60 1.10 -28.03 34.50
C PRO A 60 2.07 -28.80 33.60
N ILE A 61 2.79 -28.10 32.72
CA ILE A 61 3.72 -28.68 31.76
C ILE A 61 4.99 -29.14 32.47
N MET A 62 5.48 -28.37 33.44
CA MET A 62 6.59 -28.76 34.31
C MET A 62 6.27 -30.02 35.11
N ARG A 63 5.11 -30.06 35.78
CA ARG A 63 4.67 -31.25 36.53
C ARG A 63 4.58 -32.48 35.63
N LEU A 64 4.07 -32.30 34.42
CA LEU A 64 3.95 -33.37 33.44
C LEU A 64 5.31 -33.84 32.92
N ALA A 65 6.28 -32.95 32.74
CA ALA A 65 7.64 -33.31 32.39
C ALA A 65 8.29 -34.22 33.45
N PHE A 66 8.13 -33.91 34.75
CA PHE A 66 8.60 -34.78 35.83
C PHE A 66 7.91 -36.15 35.84
N MET A 67 6.59 -36.20 35.63
CA MET A 67 5.85 -37.46 35.53
C MET A 67 6.29 -38.34 34.35
N LEU A 68 6.82 -37.74 33.27
CA LEU A 68 7.33 -38.46 32.10
C LEU A 68 8.74 -39.04 32.30
N GLY A 69 9.38 -38.77 33.45
CA GLY A 69 10.71 -39.28 33.80
C GLY A 69 11.83 -38.26 33.62
N LEU A 70 11.55 -36.97 33.77
CA LEU A 70 12.58 -35.94 33.84
C LEU A 70 13.27 -35.96 35.21
N GLU A 71 14.61 -35.96 35.24
CA GLU A 71 15.39 -35.86 36.48
C GLU A 71 15.56 -34.38 36.86
N ASP A 72 15.24 -33.99 38.10
CA ASP A 72 15.37 -32.61 38.57
C ASP A 72 16.82 -32.13 38.50
N VAL A 73 17.02 -30.93 37.95
CA VAL A 73 18.33 -30.28 37.86
C VAL A 73 19.00 -30.13 39.22
N CYS A 74 18.23 -29.96 40.30
CA CYS A 74 18.76 -29.83 41.66
C CYS A 74 19.46 -31.11 42.15
N LEU A 75 19.14 -32.26 41.56
CA LEU A 75 19.73 -33.56 41.90
C LEU A 75 20.95 -33.89 41.02
N ALA A 76 21.18 -33.13 39.96
CA ALA A 76 22.24 -33.38 39.01
C ALA A 76 23.53 -32.63 39.38
N THR A 77 24.67 -33.30 39.18
CA THR A 77 25.98 -32.67 39.30
C THR A 77 26.40 -31.99 38.00
N GLY A 78 27.31 -31.02 38.06
CA GLY A 78 27.82 -30.35 36.86
C GLY A 78 28.45 -31.32 35.85
N ALA A 79 29.07 -32.41 36.31
CA ALA A 79 29.61 -33.45 35.43
C ALA A 79 28.51 -34.17 34.64
N GLU A 80 27.37 -34.45 35.26
CA GLU A 80 26.23 -35.11 34.62
C GLU A 80 25.51 -34.18 33.63
N MET A 81 25.45 -32.89 33.92
CA MET A 81 24.83 -31.92 33.00
C MET A 81 25.58 -31.81 31.65
N TYR A 82 26.92 -31.90 31.66
CA TYR A 82 27.73 -31.79 30.45
C TYR A 82 28.05 -33.14 29.78
N ASP A 83 27.60 -34.25 30.36
CA ASP A 83 27.82 -35.59 29.81
C ASP A 83 27.24 -35.74 28.40
N HIS A 84 27.88 -36.56 27.57
CA HIS A 84 27.53 -36.71 26.15
C HIS A 84 26.18 -37.37 25.93
N ASN A 85 25.71 -38.15 26.90
CA ASN A 85 24.45 -38.89 26.80
C ASN A 85 23.25 -38.14 27.39
N ASN A 86 23.49 -37.04 28.11
CA ASN A 86 22.44 -36.28 28.79
C ASN A 86 22.00 -35.08 27.98
N PHE A 87 20.69 -34.87 27.92
CA PHE A 87 20.07 -33.70 27.31
C PHE A 87 19.42 -32.83 28.38
N MET A 88 19.71 -31.53 28.36
CA MET A 88 19.08 -30.56 29.25
C MET A 88 17.68 -30.20 28.75
N VAL A 89 16.70 -30.14 29.64
CA VAL A 89 15.32 -29.76 29.29
C VAL A 89 15.03 -28.36 29.80
N HIS A 90 14.66 -27.48 28.87
CA HIS A 90 14.32 -26.09 29.13
C HIS A 90 12.81 -25.87 28.94
N VAL A 91 12.14 -25.17 29.86
CA VAL A 91 10.82 -24.57 29.62
C VAL A 91 10.96 -23.06 29.64
N ASN A 92 10.58 -22.38 28.57
CA ASN A 92 10.66 -20.91 28.44
C ASN A 92 12.03 -20.32 28.81
N GLY A 93 13.12 -21.09 28.58
CA GLY A 93 14.50 -20.71 28.94
C GLY A 93 14.97 -21.17 30.32
N MET A 94 14.08 -21.56 31.22
CA MET A 94 14.45 -22.12 32.54
C MET A 94 14.86 -23.58 32.42
N ILE A 95 15.99 -23.95 33.00
CA ILE A 95 16.45 -25.35 33.09
C ILE A 95 15.66 -26.04 34.20
N ILE A 96 14.97 -27.12 33.87
CA ILE A 96 14.16 -27.86 34.84
C ILE A 96 14.80 -29.18 35.19
N GLY A 97 15.46 -29.83 34.23
CA GLY A 97 15.99 -31.16 34.47
C GLY A 97 16.77 -31.76 33.31
N LEU A 98 17.20 -32.99 33.51
CA LEU A 98 17.96 -33.78 32.54
C LEU A 98 17.16 -34.98 32.05
N THR A 99 17.38 -35.35 30.79
CA THR A 99 16.86 -36.60 30.23
C THR A 99 17.95 -37.34 29.45
N ARG A 100 18.03 -38.66 29.68
CA ARG A 100 18.89 -39.59 28.91
C ARG A 100 18.22 -40.08 27.62
N THR A 101 16.91 -39.91 27.50
CA THR A 101 16.11 -40.46 26.38
C THR A 101 15.27 -39.38 25.70
N PRO A 102 15.90 -38.35 25.10
CA PRO A 102 15.19 -37.18 24.57
C PRO A 102 14.14 -37.53 23.51
N LEU A 103 14.44 -38.48 22.60
CA LEU A 103 13.51 -38.91 21.56
C LEU A 103 12.21 -39.51 22.13
N HIS A 104 12.34 -40.35 23.17
CA HIS A 104 11.17 -40.98 23.81
C HIS A 104 10.38 -39.98 24.64
N PHE A 105 11.07 -39.09 25.34
CA PHE A 105 10.48 -38.01 26.12
C PHE A 105 9.64 -37.08 25.24
N VAL A 106 10.22 -36.57 24.14
CA VAL A 106 9.52 -35.69 23.20
C VAL A 106 8.37 -36.41 22.51
N ALA A 107 8.53 -37.67 22.11
CA ALA A 107 7.45 -38.45 21.50
C ALA A 107 6.24 -38.62 22.43
N LYS A 108 6.46 -38.86 23.74
CA LYS A 108 5.39 -38.94 24.73
C LYS A 108 4.69 -37.59 24.92
N LEU A 109 5.46 -36.51 25.02
CA LEU A 109 4.93 -35.16 25.21
C LEU A 109 4.08 -34.73 24.01
N ARG A 110 4.57 -34.94 22.78
CA ARG A 110 3.82 -34.71 21.53
C ARG A 110 2.56 -35.59 21.46
N LYS A 111 2.62 -36.84 21.90
CA LYS A 111 1.43 -37.72 21.94
C LYS A 111 0.35 -37.19 22.90
N LEU A 112 0.74 -36.61 24.03
CA LEU A 112 -0.19 -35.98 24.96
C LEU A 112 -0.81 -34.69 24.39
N ARG A 113 -0.02 -33.89 23.66
CA ARG A 113 -0.51 -32.75 22.88
C ARG A 113 -1.54 -33.19 21.83
N ARG A 114 -1.21 -34.20 21.02
CA ARG A 114 -2.09 -34.75 19.97
C ARG A 114 -3.38 -35.38 20.51
N ALA A 115 -3.37 -35.84 21.76
CA ALA A 115 -4.56 -36.34 22.46
C ALA A 115 -5.39 -35.23 23.13
N GLY A 116 -5.02 -33.95 22.96
CA GLY A 116 -5.71 -32.80 23.56
C GLY A 116 -5.55 -32.68 25.07
N ARG A 117 -4.50 -33.27 25.67
CA ARG A 117 -4.20 -33.18 27.11
C ARG A 117 -3.34 -31.97 27.46
N ILE A 118 -2.60 -31.46 26.48
CA ILE A 118 -1.76 -30.28 26.54
C ILE A 118 -2.25 -29.34 25.43
N SER A 119 -2.12 -28.03 25.63
CA SER A 119 -2.43 -27.03 24.60
C SER A 119 -1.67 -27.33 23.30
N GLU A 120 -2.37 -27.19 22.17
CA GLU A 120 -1.83 -27.37 20.82
C GLU A 120 -0.68 -26.41 20.47
N PHE A 121 -0.53 -25.31 21.21
CA PHE A 121 0.49 -24.28 20.99
C PHE A 121 1.82 -24.52 21.73
N VAL A 122 1.87 -25.55 22.60
CA VAL A 122 3.12 -25.92 23.28
C VAL A 122 4.05 -26.53 22.23
N SER A 123 5.16 -25.84 21.95
CA SER A 123 6.18 -26.34 21.04
C SER A 123 7.20 -27.15 21.80
N VAL A 124 7.63 -28.24 21.18
CA VAL A 124 8.63 -29.15 21.74
C VAL A 124 9.59 -29.51 20.63
N TYR A 125 10.88 -29.24 20.80
CA TYR A 125 11.89 -29.61 19.80
C TYR A 125 13.22 -30.00 20.44
N ILE A 126 14.00 -30.79 19.71
CA ILE A 126 15.32 -31.25 20.14
C ILE A 126 16.37 -30.46 19.36
N ASN A 127 17.36 -29.91 20.07
CA ASN A 127 18.55 -29.35 19.45
C ASN A 127 19.76 -30.22 19.79
N HIS A 128 20.26 -30.94 18.77
CA HIS A 128 21.42 -31.81 18.92
C HIS A 128 22.74 -31.05 19.11
N HIS A 129 22.86 -29.81 18.62
CA HIS A 129 24.06 -28.99 18.80
C HIS A 129 24.21 -28.52 20.25
N HIS A 130 23.10 -28.10 20.85
CA HIS A 130 23.07 -27.67 22.26
C HIS A 130 22.91 -28.85 23.23
N ARG A 131 22.58 -30.05 22.72
CA ARG A 131 22.18 -31.22 23.51
C ARG A 131 21.07 -30.85 24.51
N ALA A 132 20.02 -30.23 23.98
CA ALA A 132 18.92 -29.74 24.78
C ALA A 132 17.55 -30.01 24.14
N VAL A 133 16.54 -30.21 24.96
CA VAL A 133 15.13 -30.23 24.59
C VAL A 133 14.51 -28.93 25.06
N TYR A 134 13.88 -28.22 24.14
CA TYR A 134 13.21 -26.96 24.44
C TYR A 134 11.70 -27.17 24.40
N ILE A 135 11.03 -26.69 25.44
CA ILE A 135 9.58 -26.63 25.56
C ILE A 135 9.23 -25.14 25.64
N ALA A 136 8.48 -24.65 24.67
CA ALA A 136 8.05 -23.26 24.61
C ALA A 136 6.54 -23.17 24.80
N CYS A 137 6.13 -22.41 25.82
CA CYS A 137 4.74 -22.18 26.24
C CYS A 137 4.37 -20.69 26.18
N ASP A 138 5.34 -19.83 25.88
CA ASP A 138 5.19 -18.39 25.71
C ASP A 138 4.36 -18.02 24.47
N GLY A 139 3.69 -16.87 24.57
CA GLY A 139 2.91 -16.25 23.52
C GLY A 139 3.77 -15.45 22.51
N GLY A 140 3.15 -15.07 21.41
CA GLY A 140 3.79 -14.25 20.36
C GLY A 140 4.62 -15.03 19.35
N ARG A 141 4.69 -16.36 19.46
CA ARG A 141 5.28 -17.22 18.45
C ARG A 141 4.35 -17.36 17.26
N ILE A 142 4.93 -17.56 16.08
CA ILE A 142 4.19 -17.86 14.85
C ILE A 142 4.22 -19.36 14.63
N CYS A 143 3.06 -19.91 14.34
CA CYS A 143 2.86 -21.33 14.09
C CYS A 143 1.93 -21.54 12.90
N ARG A 144 2.01 -22.71 12.28
CA ARG A 144 1.15 -23.09 11.16
C ARG A 144 0.68 -24.53 11.31
N PRO A 145 -0.54 -24.86 10.88
CA PRO A 145 -1.06 -26.20 10.97
C PRO A 145 -0.49 -27.09 9.85
N LEU A 146 -0.10 -28.31 10.19
CA LEU A 146 0.33 -29.33 9.25
C LEU A 146 -0.36 -30.67 9.54
N ILE A 147 -0.51 -31.49 8.50
CA ILE A 147 -1.08 -32.82 8.62
C ILE A 147 -0.04 -33.76 9.20
N ILE A 148 -0.42 -34.55 10.19
CA ILE A 148 0.47 -35.54 10.81
C ILE A 148 0.60 -36.76 9.89
N VAL A 149 1.83 -37.23 9.70
CA VAL A 149 2.14 -38.46 8.96
C VAL A 149 2.62 -39.53 9.93
N GLU A 150 1.90 -40.64 10.00
CA GLU A 150 2.32 -41.81 10.78
C GLU A 150 2.48 -43.01 9.88
N ARG A 151 3.56 -43.78 10.08
CA ARG A 151 3.85 -45.01 9.31
C ARG A 151 3.73 -44.78 7.79
N GLY A 152 4.27 -43.65 7.31
CA GLY A 152 4.29 -43.25 5.90
C GLY A 152 2.91 -43.05 5.26
N GLN A 153 1.86 -42.84 6.05
CA GLN A 153 0.53 -42.48 5.55
C GLN A 153 0.07 -41.18 6.23
N SER A 154 -0.65 -40.35 5.46
CA SER A 154 -1.38 -39.21 6.00
C SER A 154 -2.48 -39.70 6.94
N LEU A 155 -2.58 -39.12 8.14
CA LEU A 155 -3.70 -39.42 9.04
C LEU A 155 -5.03 -38.83 8.55
N VAL A 156 -4.98 -37.82 7.68
CA VAL A 156 -6.17 -37.29 7.02
C VAL A 156 -6.52 -38.17 5.83
N THR A 157 -7.61 -38.93 5.95
CA THR A 157 -8.14 -39.80 4.89
C THR A 157 -9.20 -39.07 4.06
N ALA A 158 -9.53 -39.63 2.89
CA ALA A 158 -10.59 -39.09 2.03
C ALA A 158 -11.95 -39.03 2.74
N GLU A 159 -12.23 -39.94 3.67
CA GLU A 159 -13.46 -39.95 4.47
C GLU A 159 -13.56 -38.71 5.37
N HIS A 160 -12.46 -38.32 6.02
CA HIS A 160 -12.40 -37.10 6.82
C HIS A 160 -12.69 -35.85 5.97
N VAL A 161 -12.21 -35.81 4.73
CA VAL A 161 -12.49 -34.69 3.79
C VAL A 161 -13.97 -34.64 3.40
N VAL A 162 -14.60 -35.80 3.19
CA VAL A 162 -16.05 -35.87 2.90
C VAL A 162 -16.86 -35.40 4.13
N LEU A 163 -16.48 -35.82 5.33
CA LEU A 163 -17.13 -35.40 6.58
C LEU A 163 -16.97 -33.89 6.84
N LEU A 164 -15.80 -33.33 6.54
CA LEU A 164 -15.52 -31.90 6.60
C LEU A 164 -16.39 -31.13 5.61
N ARG A 165 -16.50 -31.60 4.36
CA ARG A 165 -17.36 -30.98 3.33
C ARG A 165 -18.84 -31.05 3.69
N ALA A 166 -19.27 -32.13 4.35
CA ALA A 166 -20.63 -32.29 4.84
C ALA A 166 -20.94 -31.45 6.10
N GLY A 167 -19.95 -30.73 6.64
CA GLY A 167 -20.10 -29.91 7.86
C GLY A 167 -20.27 -30.71 9.15
N LYS A 168 -20.02 -32.04 9.12
CA LYS A 168 -20.14 -32.91 10.30
C LYS A 168 -18.93 -32.82 11.23
N MET A 169 -17.77 -32.44 10.69
CA MET A 169 -16.55 -32.21 11.45
C MET A 169 -16.06 -30.79 11.19
N THR A 170 -15.59 -30.11 12.23
CA THR A 170 -14.92 -28.80 12.15
C THR A 170 -13.41 -28.95 12.18
N PHE A 171 -12.67 -27.89 11.87
CA PHE A 171 -11.20 -27.90 11.94
C PHE A 171 -10.69 -28.24 13.35
N ASP A 172 -11.34 -27.73 14.40
CA ASP A 172 -10.99 -28.06 15.79
C ASP A 172 -11.16 -29.54 16.12
N ALA A 173 -12.09 -30.23 15.45
CA ALA A 173 -12.23 -31.67 15.60
C ALA A 173 -11.00 -32.42 15.07
N PHE A 174 -10.36 -31.93 14.00
CA PHE A 174 -9.14 -32.52 13.46
C PHE A 174 -7.96 -32.35 14.42
N LEU A 175 -7.87 -31.23 15.13
CA LEU A 175 -6.88 -31.00 16.19
C LEU A 175 -7.12 -31.97 17.37
N LYS A 176 -8.37 -32.08 17.84
CA LYS A 176 -8.74 -32.98 18.97
C LYS A 176 -8.51 -34.45 18.67
N LEU A 177 -8.70 -34.86 17.42
CA LEU A 177 -8.44 -36.23 16.95
C LEU A 177 -6.95 -36.49 16.67
N GLY A 178 -6.10 -35.47 16.75
CA GLY A 178 -4.67 -35.59 16.48
C GLY A 178 -4.36 -35.87 15.00
N LEU A 179 -5.18 -35.36 14.07
CA LEU A 179 -4.96 -35.49 12.62
C LEU A 179 -4.05 -34.38 12.08
N VAL A 180 -4.17 -33.19 12.68
CA VAL A 180 -3.44 -31.97 12.33
C VAL A 180 -2.84 -31.43 13.62
N GLU A 181 -1.65 -30.83 13.55
CA GLU A 181 -1.07 -30.09 14.68
C GLU A 181 -0.40 -28.79 14.22
N TYR A 182 -0.29 -27.83 15.13
CA TYR A 182 0.44 -26.59 14.89
C TYR A 182 1.92 -26.79 15.17
N LEU A 183 2.77 -26.40 14.23
CA LEU A 183 4.22 -26.33 14.42
C LEU A 183 4.67 -24.88 14.44
N ASP A 184 5.62 -24.56 15.31
CA ASP A 184 6.37 -23.32 15.25
C ASP A 184 7.69 -23.48 14.48
N VAL A 185 8.37 -22.36 14.22
CA VAL A 185 9.60 -22.33 13.42
C VAL A 185 10.70 -23.23 14.00
N ASN A 186 10.76 -23.40 15.32
CA ASN A 186 11.78 -24.23 15.94
C ASN A 186 11.44 -25.72 15.84
N GLU A 187 10.18 -26.08 16.02
CA GLU A 187 9.69 -27.46 15.84
C GLU A 187 9.73 -27.91 14.37
N GLU A 188 9.62 -26.96 13.43
CA GLU A 188 9.85 -27.23 12.01
C GLU A 188 11.28 -27.67 11.70
N ASN A 189 12.29 -27.15 12.42
CA ASN A 189 13.68 -27.59 12.25
C ASN A 189 13.91 -29.05 12.67
N ASP A 190 13.10 -29.56 13.61
CA ASP A 190 13.11 -30.96 14.05
C ASP A 190 12.19 -31.86 13.19
N SER A 191 11.42 -31.25 12.27
CA SER A 191 10.42 -31.94 11.46
C SER A 191 10.84 -32.10 10.01
N ARG A 192 10.36 -33.17 9.36
CA ARG A 192 10.52 -33.37 7.92
C ARG A 192 9.17 -33.32 7.25
N ILE A 193 8.94 -32.25 6.50
CA ILE A 193 7.65 -31.92 5.90
C ILE A 193 7.67 -32.29 4.42
N ALA A 194 6.73 -33.15 3.98
CA ALA A 194 6.51 -33.42 2.56
C ALA A 194 5.57 -32.37 1.95
N LEU A 195 5.81 -31.98 0.69
CA LEU A 195 4.95 -31.02 -0.02
C LEU A 195 3.68 -31.66 -0.60
N TYR A 196 3.81 -32.90 -1.08
CA TYR A 196 2.72 -33.68 -1.65
C TYR A 196 2.73 -35.10 -1.08
N GLU A 197 1.59 -35.78 -1.10
CA GLU A 197 1.46 -37.16 -0.61
C GLU A 197 2.38 -38.14 -1.32
N ARG A 198 2.64 -37.91 -2.61
CA ARG A 198 3.58 -38.72 -3.42
C ARG A 198 5.04 -38.65 -2.95
N ASP A 199 5.40 -37.63 -2.18
CA ASP A 199 6.77 -37.39 -1.70
C ASP A 199 6.97 -37.91 -0.26
N ILE A 200 5.99 -38.64 0.29
CA ILE A 200 6.07 -39.21 1.65
C ILE A 200 7.07 -40.37 1.69
N VAL A 201 8.03 -40.28 2.60
CA VAL A 201 9.03 -41.32 2.83
C VAL A 201 8.67 -42.11 4.09
N PHE A 202 8.47 -43.42 3.94
CA PHE A 202 8.05 -44.32 5.01
C PHE A 202 9.16 -44.64 6.02
N SER A 203 10.37 -44.95 5.55
CA SER A 203 11.47 -45.46 6.39
C SER A 203 12.84 -44.86 6.03
N GLY A 204 13.72 -44.80 7.03
CA GLY A 204 15.10 -44.31 6.91
C GLY A 204 15.34 -42.98 7.64
N PRO A 205 16.56 -42.41 7.54
CA PRO A 205 16.92 -41.13 8.14
C PRO A 205 16.14 -39.94 7.55
N GLY A 206 15.34 -40.17 6.51
CA GLY A 206 14.46 -39.20 5.89
C GLY A 206 12.98 -39.45 6.08
N ARG A 207 12.57 -40.15 7.14
CA ARG A 207 11.15 -40.38 7.45
C ARG A 207 10.40 -39.04 7.54
N THR A 208 9.30 -38.94 6.80
CA THR A 208 8.41 -37.78 6.84
C THR A 208 7.63 -37.79 8.15
N THR A 209 7.59 -36.64 8.84
CA THR A 209 6.80 -36.46 10.07
C THR A 209 5.49 -35.74 9.81
N HIS A 210 5.49 -34.79 8.87
CA HIS A 210 4.35 -33.96 8.56
C HIS A 210 4.16 -33.81 7.05
N LEU A 211 2.96 -33.42 6.65
CA LEU A 211 2.57 -33.14 5.28
C LEU A 211 2.00 -31.72 5.21
N GLU A 212 2.43 -30.97 4.21
CA GLU A 212 1.92 -29.64 3.89
C GLU A 212 0.44 -29.74 3.47
N ILE A 213 -0.42 -28.91 4.04
CA ILE A 213 -1.86 -28.91 3.70
C ILE A 213 -2.04 -28.48 2.23
N GLU A 214 -1.50 -27.31 1.89
CA GLU A 214 -1.56 -26.76 0.53
C GLU A 214 -0.35 -25.82 0.30
N PRO A 215 0.48 -26.05 -0.73
CA PRO A 215 1.70 -25.24 -0.96
C PRO A 215 1.44 -23.75 -1.25
N PHE A 216 0.27 -23.38 -1.79
CA PHE A 216 -0.03 -21.99 -2.13
C PHE A 216 -0.26 -21.09 -0.91
N THR A 217 -0.42 -21.69 0.28
CA THR A 217 -0.69 -20.98 1.55
C THR A 217 0.49 -20.13 2.02
N ILE A 218 1.69 -20.37 1.48
CA ILE A 218 2.89 -19.53 1.66
C ILE A 218 2.67 -18.09 1.19
N LEU A 219 1.81 -17.88 0.20
CA LEU A 219 1.47 -16.54 -0.28
C LEU A 219 0.40 -15.94 0.63
N GLY A 220 0.65 -14.72 1.12
CA GLY A 220 -0.35 -13.98 1.89
C GLY A 220 -1.54 -13.50 1.04
N ALA A 221 -2.54 -12.90 1.70
CA ALA A 221 -3.79 -12.49 1.06
C ALA A 221 -3.62 -11.60 -0.19
N VAL A 222 -2.66 -10.66 -0.17
CA VAL A 222 -2.42 -9.76 -1.32
C VAL A 222 -1.61 -10.44 -2.42
N ALA A 223 -0.58 -11.21 -2.05
CA ALA A 223 0.23 -11.94 -3.04
C ALA A 223 -0.59 -13.03 -3.75
N GLY A 224 -1.56 -13.63 -3.06
CA GLY A 224 -2.47 -14.63 -3.64
C GLY A 224 -3.45 -14.07 -4.67
N LEU A 225 -3.51 -12.75 -4.90
CA LEU A 225 -4.32 -12.14 -5.97
C LEU A 225 -3.68 -12.30 -7.36
N ILE A 226 -2.37 -12.58 -7.40
CA ILE A 226 -1.61 -12.74 -8.64
C ILE A 226 -1.98 -14.09 -9.28
N PRO A 227 -2.45 -14.12 -10.53
CA PRO A 227 -2.64 -15.37 -11.25
C PRO A 227 -1.27 -15.91 -11.71
N TYR A 228 -1.08 -17.22 -11.61
CA TYR A 228 0.14 -17.92 -12.03
C TYR A 228 1.45 -17.26 -11.54
N PRO A 229 1.61 -16.97 -10.23
CA PRO A 229 2.77 -16.23 -9.72
C PRO A 229 4.10 -16.99 -9.90
N HIS A 230 4.04 -18.32 -10.05
CA HIS A 230 5.18 -19.20 -10.28
C HIS A 230 5.79 -19.06 -11.69
N HIS A 231 5.08 -18.42 -12.62
CA HIS A 231 5.57 -18.10 -13.97
C HIS A 231 6.07 -16.65 -14.10
N ASN A 232 6.12 -15.89 -12.98
CA ASN A 232 6.67 -14.55 -12.94
C ASN A 232 7.99 -14.54 -12.16
N GLN A 233 8.87 -13.63 -12.51
CA GLN A 233 10.05 -13.34 -11.70
C GLN A 233 9.63 -12.73 -10.34
N SER A 234 10.35 -13.09 -9.26
CA SER A 234 10.04 -12.64 -7.89
C SER A 234 9.79 -11.11 -7.73
N PRO A 235 10.62 -10.20 -8.30
CA PRO A 235 10.39 -8.76 -8.16
C PRO A 235 9.03 -8.31 -8.70
N ARG A 236 8.51 -8.96 -9.74
CA ARG A 236 7.21 -8.63 -10.35
C ARG A 236 6.06 -8.94 -9.41
N ASN A 237 6.15 -10.06 -8.69
CA ASN A 237 5.17 -10.40 -7.67
C ASN A 237 5.20 -9.39 -6.52
N THR A 238 6.38 -8.94 -6.09
CA THR A 238 6.53 -7.89 -5.07
C THR A 238 5.93 -6.56 -5.54
N TYR A 239 6.22 -6.14 -6.77
CA TYR A 239 5.62 -4.94 -7.35
C TYR A 239 4.10 -5.04 -7.40
N GLN A 240 3.56 -6.18 -7.80
CA GLN A 240 2.12 -6.37 -7.81
C GLN A 240 1.50 -6.26 -6.42
N CYS A 241 2.16 -6.77 -5.38
CA CYS A 241 1.65 -6.67 -4.02
C CYS A 241 1.50 -5.20 -3.56
N ALA A 242 2.46 -4.34 -3.92
CA ALA A 242 2.39 -2.92 -3.64
C ALA A 242 1.32 -2.22 -4.51
N MET A 243 1.25 -2.57 -5.79
CA MET A 243 0.34 -2.03 -6.79
C MET A 243 -1.12 -2.37 -6.51
N GLY A 244 -1.42 -3.62 -6.14
CA GLY A 244 -2.77 -4.08 -5.84
C GLY A 244 -3.38 -3.38 -4.61
N LYS A 245 -2.55 -2.94 -3.67
CA LYS A 245 -2.98 -2.13 -2.51
C LYS A 245 -3.40 -0.70 -2.89
N GLN A 246 -2.99 -0.22 -4.06
CA GLN A 246 -3.28 1.12 -4.58
C GLN A 246 -4.40 1.11 -5.63
N ALA A 247 -4.90 -0.07 -5.98
CA ALA A 247 -5.93 -0.21 -7.01
C ALA A 247 -7.26 0.40 -6.55
N ILE A 248 -7.95 1.05 -7.49
CA ILE A 248 -9.29 1.61 -7.31
C ILE A 248 -10.31 0.50 -7.51
N GLY A 249 -11.31 0.42 -6.63
CA GLY A 249 -12.28 -0.66 -6.66
C GLY A 249 -13.52 -0.41 -5.81
N ALA A 250 -14.25 -1.49 -5.55
CA ALA A 250 -15.27 -1.51 -4.51
C ALA A 250 -14.59 -1.73 -3.15
N ILE A 251 -14.89 -0.88 -2.17
CA ILE A 251 -14.20 -0.90 -0.87
C ILE A 251 -14.97 -1.74 0.15
N ALA A 252 -16.26 -1.46 0.28
CA ALA A 252 -17.15 -2.11 1.25
C ALA A 252 -18.62 -1.92 0.82
N TYR A 253 -19.53 -2.74 1.34
CA TYR A 253 -20.96 -2.58 1.05
C TYR A 253 -21.55 -1.26 1.55
N ASN A 254 -21.05 -0.73 2.67
CA ASN A 254 -21.47 0.55 3.24
C ASN A 254 -20.69 1.76 2.70
N GLN A 255 -19.94 1.61 1.59
CA GLN A 255 -19.07 2.66 1.06
C GLN A 255 -19.78 3.99 0.76
N LEU A 256 -21.06 3.95 0.39
CA LEU A 256 -21.86 5.15 0.13
C LEU A 256 -22.37 5.80 1.42
N ASN A 257 -22.53 5.06 2.51
CA ASN A 257 -23.02 5.60 3.78
C ASN A 257 -21.90 6.25 4.61
N ARG A 258 -20.65 5.92 4.33
CA ARG A 258 -19.48 6.42 5.05
C ARG A 258 -18.96 7.73 4.45
N ILE A 259 -18.46 8.62 5.32
CA ILE A 259 -17.84 9.90 4.93
C ILE A 259 -16.35 9.89 5.31
N ASP A 260 -15.50 9.42 4.39
CA ASP A 260 -14.05 9.39 4.57
C ASP A 260 -13.36 10.59 3.92
N THR A 261 -12.11 10.84 4.32
CA THR A 261 -11.28 11.92 3.77
C THR A 261 -11.14 11.83 2.25
N LEU A 262 -10.86 10.65 1.72
CA LEU A 262 -10.71 10.41 0.30
C LEU A 262 -11.08 8.95 -0.02
N LEU A 263 -12.01 8.77 -0.95
CA LEU A 263 -12.37 7.47 -1.48
C LEU A 263 -12.29 7.49 -3.00
N TYR A 264 -11.68 6.43 -3.54
CA TYR A 264 -11.67 6.14 -4.95
C TYR A 264 -12.55 4.92 -5.18
N LEU A 265 -13.64 5.11 -5.88
CA LEU A 265 -14.57 4.04 -6.25
C LEU A 265 -14.52 3.82 -7.76
N LEU A 266 -14.58 2.57 -8.17
CA LEU A 266 -14.78 2.20 -9.57
C LEU A 266 -16.30 2.08 -9.83
N VAL A 267 -16.79 2.64 -10.94
CA VAL A 267 -18.24 2.62 -11.24
C VAL A 267 -18.72 1.22 -11.61
N TYR A 268 -17.95 0.51 -12.43
CA TYR A 268 -18.30 -0.85 -12.91
C TYR A 268 -17.19 -1.85 -12.58
N PRO A 269 -17.02 -2.26 -11.32
CA PRO A 269 -16.05 -3.28 -10.95
C PRO A 269 -16.48 -4.66 -11.49
N GLN A 270 -15.53 -5.43 -12.03
CA GLN A 270 -15.80 -6.76 -12.59
C GLN A 270 -15.01 -7.84 -11.84
N LYS A 271 -15.52 -9.07 -11.86
CA LYS A 271 -14.78 -10.23 -11.33
C LYS A 271 -13.64 -10.61 -12.30
N PRO A 272 -12.46 -11.02 -11.82
CA PRO A 272 -11.39 -11.47 -12.69
C PRO A 272 -11.74 -12.78 -13.39
N MET A 273 -11.51 -12.87 -14.70
CA MET A 273 -11.77 -14.10 -15.49
C MET A 273 -10.93 -15.31 -15.03
N VAL A 274 -9.68 -15.03 -14.64
CA VAL A 274 -8.78 -16.03 -14.04
C VAL A 274 -8.68 -15.73 -12.55
N LYS A 275 -9.29 -16.58 -11.73
CA LYS A 275 -9.28 -16.46 -10.26
C LYS A 275 -8.25 -17.38 -9.63
N THR A 276 -7.84 -17.07 -8.42
CA THR A 276 -7.05 -17.98 -7.58
C THR A 276 -7.96 -18.51 -6.46
N ARG A 277 -7.60 -19.64 -5.86
CA ARG A 277 -8.33 -20.13 -4.67
C ARG A 277 -8.28 -19.11 -3.52
N THR A 278 -7.17 -18.40 -3.38
CA THR A 278 -7.03 -17.33 -2.38
C THR A 278 -8.05 -16.20 -2.58
N ILE A 279 -8.39 -15.83 -3.82
CA ILE A 279 -9.44 -14.82 -4.11
C ILE A 279 -10.79 -15.23 -3.53
N GLU A 280 -11.13 -16.53 -3.62
CA GLU A 280 -12.38 -17.07 -3.05
C GLU A 280 -12.33 -17.02 -1.52
N LEU A 281 -11.22 -17.46 -0.92
CA LEU A 281 -11.04 -17.50 0.54
C LEU A 281 -11.09 -16.10 1.19
N VAL A 282 -10.52 -15.09 0.53
CA VAL A 282 -10.50 -13.71 1.03
C VAL A 282 -11.82 -12.99 0.75
N GLY A 283 -12.68 -13.53 -0.12
CA GLY A 283 -13.92 -12.86 -0.55
C GLY A 283 -13.69 -11.69 -1.52
N TYR A 284 -12.52 -11.66 -2.19
CA TYR A 284 -12.18 -10.60 -3.15
C TYR A 284 -13.08 -10.61 -4.40
N GLU A 285 -13.72 -11.75 -4.69
CA GLU A 285 -14.70 -11.88 -5.78
C GLU A 285 -15.94 -10.99 -5.57
N SER A 286 -16.35 -10.77 -4.31
CA SER A 286 -17.54 -9.97 -3.98
C SER A 286 -17.27 -8.46 -4.11
N LEU A 287 -16.04 -8.03 -3.86
CA LEU A 287 -15.61 -6.63 -3.92
C LEU A 287 -14.32 -6.49 -4.77
N PRO A 288 -14.43 -6.61 -6.10
CA PRO A 288 -13.26 -6.54 -6.97
C PRO A 288 -12.77 -5.11 -7.19
N ALA A 289 -11.49 -4.97 -7.55
CA ALA A 289 -10.84 -3.68 -7.78
C ALA A 289 -10.22 -3.53 -9.19
N GLY A 290 -11.04 -3.72 -10.23
CA GLY A 290 -10.60 -3.68 -11.62
C GLY A 290 -11.68 -4.06 -12.62
N GLN A 291 -11.29 -4.11 -13.89
CA GLN A 291 -12.15 -4.50 -15.02
C GLN A 291 -11.39 -5.47 -15.93
N ASN A 292 -12.09 -6.40 -16.54
CA ASN A 292 -11.51 -7.19 -17.62
C ASN A 292 -11.49 -6.33 -18.88
N ALA A 293 -10.34 -6.24 -19.50
CA ALA A 293 -10.11 -5.52 -20.75
C ALA A 293 -9.74 -6.52 -21.84
N THR A 294 -10.26 -6.32 -23.04
CA THR A 294 -9.78 -7.05 -24.22
C THR A 294 -8.47 -6.44 -24.66
N VAL A 295 -7.39 -7.21 -24.63
CA VAL A 295 -6.03 -6.72 -24.86
C VAL A 295 -5.44 -7.33 -26.11
N ALA A 296 -4.88 -6.47 -26.96
CA ALA A 296 -4.03 -6.87 -28.07
C ALA A 296 -2.56 -6.62 -27.71
N VAL A 297 -1.71 -7.63 -27.86
CA VAL A 297 -0.26 -7.48 -27.67
C VAL A 297 0.42 -7.26 -29.02
N MET A 298 0.61 -6.00 -29.38
CA MET A 298 1.25 -5.57 -30.62
C MET A 298 1.86 -4.17 -30.45
N SER A 299 2.78 -3.79 -31.33
CA SER A 299 3.26 -2.42 -31.42
C SER A 299 2.29 -1.56 -32.24
N TYR A 300 1.94 -0.38 -31.75
CA TYR A 300 1.01 0.52 -32.46
C TYR A 300 1.46 1.98 -32.36
N SER A 301 1.68 2.63 -33.51
CA SER A 301 1.94 4.09 -33.65
C SER A 301 3.12 4.68 -32.85
N GLY A 302 3.91 3.88 -32.12
CA GLY A 302 5.06 4.34 -31.33
C GLY A 302 4.71 5.04 -30.00
N TYR A 303 3.43 5.32 -29.73
CA TYR A 303 2.96 5.89 -28.46
C TYR A 303 2.84 4.86 -27.32
N ASP A 304 3.26 3.62 -27.57
CA ASP A 304 3.30 2.48 -26.64
C ASP A 304 4.73 2.08 -26.23
N ILE A 305 5.72 2.94 -26.51
CA ILE A 305 7.11 2.77 -26.07
C ILE A 305 7.20 2.98 -24.55
N GLU A 306 8.11 2.24 -23.89
CA GLU A 306 8.41 2.38 -22.45
C GLU A 306 7.17 2.31 -21.53
N ASP A 307 6.41 1.22 -21.64
CA ASP A 307 5.23 0.89 -20.81
C ASP A 307 4.00 1.78 -21.00
N ALA A 308 3.95 2.57 -22.06
CA ALA A 308 2.72 3.24 -22.43
C ALA A 308 1.68 2.22 -22.97
N LEU A 309 0.43 2.48 -22.62
CA LEU A 309 -0.75 1.74 -23.07
C LEU A 309 -1.56 2.64 -23.98
N ILE A 310 -2.08 2.06 -25.04
CA ILE A 310 -3.04 2.74 -25.90
C ILE A 310 -4.42 2.29 -25.50
N LEU A 311 -5.35 3.22 -25.35
CA LEU A 311 -6.72 2.95 -24.94
C LEU A 311 -7.70 3.30 -26.05
N ASN A 312 -8.78 2.53 -26.12
CA ASN A 312 -9.88 2.79 -27.02
C ASN A 312 -10.83 3.86 -26.47
N LYS A 313 -11.00 4.96 -27.20
CA LYS A 313 -11.86 6.08 -26.83
C LYS A 313 -13.31 5.63 -26.62
N SER A 314 -13.83 4.82 -27.53
CA SER A 314 -15.22 4.34 -27.47
C SER A 314 -15.46 3.43 -26.28
N SER A 315 -14.47 2.61 -25.89
CA SER A 315 -14.54 1.83 -24.64
C SER A 315 -14.58 2.75 -23.41
N LEU A 316 -13.78 3.82 -23.38
CA LEU A 316 -13.83 4.83 -22.31
C LEU A 316 -15.18 5.58 -22.27
N ASP A 317 -15.77 5.90 -23.43
CA ASP A 317 -17.10 6.53 -23.54
C ASP A 317 -18.19 5.61 -22.97
N ARG A 318 -18.12 4.31 -23.28
CA ARG A 318 -18.99 3.26 -22.75
C ARG A 318 -18.80 2.97 -21.25
N GLY A 319 -17.76 3.53 -20.63
CA GLY A 319 -17.58 3.49 -19.17
C GLY A 319 -16.38 2.66 -18.68
N TYR A 320 -15.47 2.24 -19.56
CA TYR A 320 -14.24 1.57 -19.16
C TYR A 320 -13.40 2.49 -18.24
N GLY A 321 -12.98 1.95 -17.10
CA GLY A 321 -12.14 2.62 -16.10
C GLY A 321 -12.76 3.84 -15.41
N ARG A 322 -14.08 4.09 -15.50
CA ARG A 322 -14.70 5.29 -14.91
C ARG A 322 -14.63 5.24 -13.37
N CYS A 323 -14.09 6.30 -12.77
CA CYS A 323 -13.90 6.40 -11.34
C CYS A 323 -14.78 7.49 -10.71
N GLN A 324 -15.17 7.29 -9.46
CA GLN A 324 -15.76 8.31 -8.60
C GLN A 324 -14.78 8.63 -7.48
N VAL A 325 -14.37 9.88 -7.39
CA VAL A 325 -13.51 10.40 -6.33
C VAL A 325 -14.36 11.17 -5.35
N MET A 326 -14.48 10.67 -4.13
CA MET A 326 -15.23 11.32 -3.06
C MET A 326 -14.25 11.91 -2.06
N ARG A 327 -14.37 13.21 -1.75
CA ARG A 327 -13.51 13.91 -0.82
C ARG A 327 -14.34 14.59 0.26
N LYS A 328 -14.03 14.31 1.52
CA LYS A 328 -14.64 14.98 2.66
C LYS A 328 -13.91 16.27 2.97
N ASN A 329 -14.68 17.35 3.07
CA ASN A 329 -14.28 18.60 3.65
C ASN A 329 -15.00 18.78 4.99
N VAL A 330 -14.24 19.03 6.04
CA VAL A 330 -14.78 19.20 7.40
C VAL A 330 -14.60 20.64 7.81
N THR A 331 -15.66 21.24 8.33
CA THR A 331 -15.63 22.58 8.92
C THR A 331 -16.18 22.47 10.33
N MET A 332 -15.46 23.08 11.27
CA MET A 332 -15.85 23.10 12.68
C MET A 332 -16.29 24.51 13.03
N ILE A 333 -17.44 24.59 13.68
CA ILE A 333 -17.98 25.79 14.29
C ILE A 333 -17.45 25.84 15.72
N ARG A 334 -16.51 26.75 15.97
CA ARG A 334 -15.80 26.82 17.25
C ARG A 334 -16.55 27.68 18.25
N LYS A 335 -16.68 27.20 19.48
CA LYS A 335 -17.00 28.01 20.65
C LYS A 335 -15.71 28.51 21.29
N TYR A 336 -15.66 29.79 21.63
CA TYR A 336 -14.50 30.46 22.23
C TYR A 336 -14.70 30.62 23.75
N PRO A 337 -13.62 30.74 24.55
CA PRO A 337 -13.72 30.86 26.02
C PRO A 337 -14.50 32.10 26.50
N ASN A 338 -14.55 33.15 25.67
CA ASN A 338 -15.30 34.38 25.91
C ASN A 338 -16.82 34.24 25.69
N GLY A 339 -17.32 33.02 25.44
CA GLY A 339 -18.75 32.75 25.18
C GLY A 339 -19.21 33.07 23.76
N THR A 340 -18.34 33.64 22.91
CA THR A 340 -18.64 33.83 21.48
C THR A 340 -18.46 32.53 20.70
N TYR A 341 -19.15 32.39 19.58
CA TYR A 341 -19.05 31.21 18.72
C TYR A 341 -18.98 31.62 17.24
N ASP A 342 -18.31 30.82 16.43
CA ASP A 342 -18.42 30.93 14.97
C ASP A 342 -19.89 30.71 14.58
N ARG A 343 -20.40 31.42 13.57
CA ARG A 343 -21.77 31.19 13.07
C ARG A 343 -21.78 30.87 11.58
N LEU A 344 -22.75 30.07 11.16
CA LEU A 344 -23.11 29.96 9.76
C LEU A 344 -23.91 31.20 9.38
N ALA A 345 -23.68 31.73 8.19
CA ALA A 345 -24.30 32.96 7.74
C ALA A 345 -24.82 32.80 6.32
N ASP A 346 -25.90 33.50 6.03
CA ASP A 346 -26.48 33.59 4.69
C ASP A 346 -25.48 34.17 3.70
N ALA A 347 -25.72 33.90 2.42
CA ALA A 347 -24.95 34.50 1.35
C ALA A 347 -25.05 36.04 1.42
N PRO A 348 -23.92 36.77 1.36
CA PRO A 348 -23.94 38.23 1.35
C PRO A 348 -24.67 38.72 0.09
N GLN A 349 -25.69 39.56 0.29
CA GLN A 349 -26.41 40.22 -0.79
C GLN A 349 -25.62 41.44 -1.27
N GLU A 350 -25.54 41.63 -2.59
CA GLU A 350 -25.07 42.88 -3.18
C GLU A 350 -26.16 43.96 -3.13
N GLU A 351 -25.79 45.24 -3.28
CA GLU A 351 -26.74 46.39 -3.24
C GLU A 351 -27.89 46.28 -4.26
N ASN A 352 -27.71 45.48 -5.33
CA ASN A 352 -28.73 45.20 -6.34
C ASN A 352 -29.69 44.05 -5.97
N GLY A 353 -29.60 43.48 -4.76
CA GLY A 353 -30.41 42.34 -4.32
C GLY A 353 -29.97 40.98 -4.90
N GLY A 354 -28.89 40.95 -5.69
CA GLY A 354 -28.31 39.74 -6.24
C GLY A 354 -27.33 39.06 -5.28
N VAL A 355 -27.28 37.73 -5.31
CA VAL A 355 -26.26 36.96 -4.59
C VAL A 355 -24.97 36.93 -5.42
N GLN A 356 -23.82 37.15 -4.76
CA GLN A 356 -22.52 36.99 -5.41
C GLN A 356 -22.38 35.58 -6.01
N LYS A 357 -21.88 35.49 -7.25
CA LYS A 357 -21.71 34.20 -7.97
C LYS A 357 -20.99 33.11 -7.16
N ARG A 358 -20.08 33.48 -6.25
CA ARG A 358 -19.34 32.53 -5.40
C ARG A 358 -20.19 31.83 -4.33
N TYR A 359 -21.35 32.40 -4.01
CA TYR A 359 -22.27 31.93 -2.98
C TYR A 359 -23.56 31.36 -3.60
N ASP A 360 -23.61 31.19 -4.92
CA ASP A 360 -24.80 30.71 -5.65
C ASP A 360 -25.26 29.33 -5.19
N ILE A 361 -24.31 28.47 -4.80
CA ILE A 361 -24.55 27.11 -4.29
C ILE A 361 -24.98 27.07 -2.82
N ILE A 362 -25.09 28.21 -2.13
CA ILE A 362 -25.34 28.23 -0.68
C ILE A 362 -26.83 28.38 -0.43
N GLN A 363 -27.36 27.51 0.41
CA GLN A 363 -28.75 27.55 0.88
C GLN A 363 -28.92 28.55 2.04
N PRO A 364 -30.16 28.87 2.45
CA PRO A 364 -30.44 29.80 3.54
C PRO A 364 -29.87 29.41 4.91
N ASP A 365 -29.29 28.22 5.05
CA ASP A 365 -28.61 27.76 6.26
C ASP A 365 -27.09 28.05 6.26
N GLY A 366 -26.58 28.69 5.19
CA GLY A 366 -25.15 28.98 5.02
C GLY A 366 -24.32 27.77 4.58
N ILE A 367 -24.95 26.66 4.20
CA ILE A 367 -24.31 25.43 3.72
C ILE A 367 -24.76 25.15 2.29
N ALA A 368 -23.91 24.49 1.50
CA ALA A 368 -24.25 24.21 0.13
C ALA A 368 -25.20 23.00 -0.04
N GLY A 369 -26.06 23.08 -1.06
CA GLY A 369 -27.14 22.12 -1.28
C GLY A 369 -26.65 20.75 -1.76
N VAL A 370 -27.32 19.69 -1.33
CA VAL A 370 -27.02 18.32 -1.81
C VAL A 370 -27.46 18.18 -3.26
N GLY A 371 -26.56 17.71 -4.11
CA GLY A 371 -26.77 17.52 -5.56
C GLY A 371 -26.27 18.68 -6.42
N GLU A 372 -25.92 19.83 -5.81
CA GLU A 372 -25.47 21.00 -6.55
C GLU A 372 -24.04 20.83 -7.09
N ARG A 373 -23.80 21.44 -8.24
CA ARG A 373 -22.50 21.48 -8.88
C ARG A 373 -21.67 22.61 -8.28
N VAL A 374 -20.45 22.28 -7.84
CA VAL A 374 -19.49 23.21 -7.23
C VAL A 374 -18.33 23.41 -8.18
N ASP A 375 -18.14 24.64 -8.65
CA ASP A 375 -17.02 25.02 -9.52
C ASP A 375 -15.84 25.58 -8.70
N PRO A 376 -14.62 25.64 -9.27
CA PRO A 376 -13.44 26.13 -8.55
C PRO A 376 -13.61 27.57 -8.06
N GLY A 377 -13.46 27.78 -6.75
CA GLY A 377 -13.61 29.09 -6.10
C GLY A 377 -14.97 29.32 -5.42
N ASP A 378 -15.96 28.46 -5.66
CA ASP A 378 -17.26 28.53 -4.99
C ASP A 378 -17.14 28.18 -3.51
N ILE A 379 -18.03 28.76 -2.71
CA ILE A 379 -18.05 28.61 -1.25
C ILE A 379 -19.08 27.56 -0.90
N TYR A 380 -18.64 26.45 -0.29
CA TYR A 380 -19.53 25.35 0.07
C TYR A 380 -20.00 25.42 1.53
N VAL A 381 -19.33 26.21 2.37
CA VAL A 381 -19.78 26.57 3.73
C VAL A 381 -19.40 28.03 3.97
N ASN A 382 -20.41 28.87 4.21
CA ASN A 382 -20.20 30.24 4.62
C ASN A 382 -20.14 30.33 6.15
N LYS A 383 -18.95 30.60 6.67
CA LYS A 383 -18.69 30.71 8.10
C LYS A 383 -18.26 32.13 8.45
N GLN A 384 -18.75 32.62 9.58
CA GLN A 384 -18.39 33.91 10.17
C GLN A 384 -17.71 33.68 11.53
N THR A 385 -16.54 34.30 11.72
CA THR A 385 -15.77 34.24 12.97
C THR A 385 -15.81 35.59 13.67
N PRO A 386 -16.08 35.65 14.99
CA PRO A 386 -16.08 36.91 15.73
C PRO A 386 -14.68 37.54 15.75
N THR A 387 -14.60 38.86 15.60
CA THR A 387 -13.32 39.60 15.60
C THR A 387 -12.58 39.52 16.92
N ASN A 388 -13.32 39.38 18.04
CA ASN A 388 -12.79 39.33 19.40
C ASN A 388 -12.47 37.89 19.85
N ALA A 389 -12.40 36.95 18.90
CA ALA A 389 -12.17 35.52 19.16
C ALA A 389 -10.89 35.20 19.96
N ASN A 390 -9.87 36.05 19.88
CA ASN A 390 -8.57 35.85 20.55
C ASN A 390 -8.43 36.61 21.88
N ASP A 391 -9.40 37.46 22.24
CA ASP A 391 -9.36 38.19 23.50
C ASP A 391 -9.84 37.28 24.63
N ASN A 392 -8.90 36.89 25.50
CA ASN A 392 -9.17 36.14 26.73
C ASN A 392 -9.59 37.05 27.89
N THR A 393 -9.82 38.34 27.66
CA THR A 393 -10.35 39.25 28.67
C THR A 393 -11.81 38.89 28.92
N ALA A 394 -12.07 38.28 30.08
CA ALA A 394 -13.42 38.00 30.56
C ALA A 394 -14.19 39.34 30.60
N GLY A 395 -15.16 39.51 29.70
CA GLY A 395 -15.97 40.70 29.61
C GLY A 395 -16.84 40.85 30.85
N MET A 396 -16.39 41.69 31.78
CA MET A 396 -17.20 42.29 32.81
C MET A 396 -17.94 43.48 32.17
N ASP A 397 -18.97 43.18 31.38
CA ASP A 397 -20.15 44.02 31.13
C ASP A 397 -20.95 43.48 29.93
N GLY A 398 -22.27 43.43 30.10
CA GLY A 398 -23.21 42.92 29.11
C GLY A 398 -23.23 43.76 27.83
N SER A 399 -23.42 43.06 26.71
CA SER A 399 -23.86 43.60 25.40
C SER A 399 -22.85 44.35 24.52
N VAL A 400 -21.58 43.90 24.43
CA VAL A 400 -20.79 44.22 23.24
C VAL A 400 -21.24 43.30 22.10
N VAL A 401 -21.97 43.85 21.12
CA VAL A 401 -22.31 43.16 19.87
C VAL A 401 -20.99 42.81 19.17
N ALA A 402 -20.57 41.54 19.27
CA ALA A 402 -19.36 41.07 18.63
C ALA A 402 -19.49 41.24 17.10
N SER A 403 -18.58 41.99 16.48
CA SER A 403 -18.53 42.10 15.03
C SER A 403 -18.02 40.79 14.43
N TYR A 404 -18.63 40.32 13.33
CA TYR A 404 -18.28 39.06 12.70
C TYR A 404 -17.53 39.31 11.39
N ARG A 405 -16.45 38.55 11.17
CA ARG A 405 -15.68 38.54 9.94
C ARG A 405 -15.98 37.27 9.15
N ASN A 406 -16.27 37.40 7.86
CA ASN A 406 -16.43 36.25 6.97
C ASN A 406 -15.12 35.46 6.85
N THR A 407 -15.18 34.17 7.19
CA THR A 407 -14.13 33.16 7.06
C THR A 407 -14.66 31.93 6.29
N PRO A 408 -15.14 32.11 5.04
CA PRO A 408 -15.79 31.05 4.28
C PRO A 408 -14.82 29.96 3.84
N MET A 409 -15.38 28.80 3.54
CA MET A 409 -14.62 27.66 3.05
C MET A 409 -14.87 27.47 1.56
N SER A 410 -13.83 27.71 0.77
CA SER A 410 -13.89 27.64 -0.69
C SER A 410 -13.39 26.32 -1.25
N TYR A 411 -13.98 25.92 -2.37
CA TYR A 411 -13.58 24.74 -3.10
C TYR A 411 -12.35 25.02 -3.97
N LYS A 412 -11.26 24.27 -3.72
CA LYS A 412 -9.94 24.51 -4.31
C LYS A 412 -9.55 23.53 -5.44
N SER A 413 -10.41 22.58 -5.78
CA SER A 413 -10.09 21.61 -6.84
C SER A 413 -10.17 22.30 -8.20
N PRO A 414 -9.33 21.96 -9.18
CA PRO A 414 -9.38 22.56 -10.52
C PRO A 414 -10.59 22.11 -11.34
N VAL A 415 -11.21 20.98 -10.99
CA VAL A 415 -12.35 20.41 -11.70
C VAL A 415 -13.60 20.54 -10.85
N ALA A 416 -14.73 20.83 -11.51
CA ALA A 416 -16.04 20.87 -10.90
C ALA A 416 -16.37 19.56 -10.16
N GLY A 417 -17.03 19.69 -9.02
CA GLY A 417 -17.55 18.56 -8.24
C GLY A 417 -19.05 18.67 -8.06
N TYR A 418 -19.62 17.67 -7.40
CA TYR A 418 -21.01 17.71 -6.94
C TYR A 418 -21.03 17.45 -5.44
N ILE A 419 -21.87 18.17 -4.70
CA ILE A 419 -22.10 17.88 -3.29
C ILE A 419 -22.93 16.61 -3.21
N ASP A 420 -22.38 15.57 -2.59
CA ASP A 420 -23.03 14.28 -2.48
C ASP A 420 -23.79 14.15 -1.15
N LYS A 421 -23.15 14.56 -0.05
CA LYS A 421 -23.73 14.51 1.29
C LYS A 421 -23.27 15.68 2.13
N VAL A 422 -24.19 16.22 2.92
CA VAL A 422 -23.90 17.16 4.00
C VAL A 422 -24.35 16.50 5.30
N LEU A 423 -23.46 16.42 6.28
CA LEU A 423 -23.76 15.89 7.60
C LEU A 423 -23.41 16.92 8.66
N LEU A 424 -24.41 17.29 9.46
CA LEU A 424 -24.25 18.06 10.68
C LEU A 424 -24.17 17.09 11.86
N THR A 425 -23.16 17.25 12.69
CA THR A 425 -22.97 16.47 13.91
C THR A 425 -22.31 17.33 14.97
N GLU A 426 -22.41 16.95 16.22
CA GLU A 426 -21.68 17.60 17.31
C GLU A 426 -20.50 16.71 17.74
N THR A 427 -19.45 17.35 18.23
CA THR A 427 -18.35 16.66 18.93
C THR A 427 -18.70 16.51 20.41
N GLU A 428 -17.96 15.68 21.15
CA GLU A 428 -18.10 15.55 22.61
C GLU A 428 -17.98 16.89 23.39
N ASN A 429 -17.32 17.89 22.79
CA ASN A 429 -17.19 19.25 23.36
C ASN A 429 -18.32 20.21 22.92
N ASP A 430 -19.48 19.69 22.49
CA ASP A 430 -20.63 20.45 21.98
C ASP A 430 -20.29 21.45 20.85
N ASN A 431 -19.21 21.24 20.11
CA ASN A 431 -18.91 22.02 18.90
C ASN A 431 -19.61 21.39 17.71
N THR A 432 -20.39 22.18 16.99
CA THR A 432 -21.05 21.75 15.76
C THR A 432 -20.02 21.56 14.65
N LEU A 433 -20.16 20.48 13.90
CA LEU A 433 -19.24 20.04 12.86
C LEU A 433 -20.03 19.75 11.59
N VAL A 434 -19.68 20.46 10.51
CA VAL A 434 -20.26 20.26 9.18
C VAL A 434 -19.29 19.43 8.35
N LYS A 435 -19.72 18.23 7.93
CA LYS A 435 -18.98 17.39 6.98
C LYS A 435 -19.66 17.48 5.63
N VAL A 436 -18.97 18.03 4.65
CA VAL A 436 -19.43 18.08 3.26
C VAL A 436 -18.63 17.08 2.44
N LEU A 437 -19.32 16.11 1.84
CA LEU A 437 -18.75 15.14 0.92
C LEU A 437 -18.95 15.64 -0.50
N ILE A 438 -17.85 15.88 -1.22
CA ILE A 438 -17.89 16.31 -2.61
C ILE A 438 -17.43 15.13 -3.48
N ARG A 439 -18.24 14.76 -4.47
CA ARG A 439 -17.91 13.73 -5.46
C ARG A 439 -17.49 14.32 -6.80
N GLN A 440 -16.53 13.69 -7.44
CA GLN A 440 -16.11 13.98 -8.81
C GLN A 440 -16.17 12.68 -9.61
N THR A 441 -16.85 12.71 -10.76
CA THR A 441 -16.80 11.58 -11.70
C THR A 441 -15.67 11.84 -12.67
N ARG A 442 -14.66 10.96 -12.68
CA ARG A 442 -13.47 11.09 -13.51
C ARG A 442 -13.44 9.98 -14.55
N ARG A 443 -13.33 10.38 -15.81
CA ARG A 443 -13.04 9.49 -16.93
C ARG A 443 -11.51 9.34 -17.02
N PRO A 444 -10.98 8.15 -17.34
CA PRO A 444 -9.57 8.01 -17.60
C PRO A 444 -9.10 8.94 -18.73
N GLU A 445 -7.97 9.59 -18.51
CA GLU A 445 -7.35 10.52 -19.45
C GLU A 445 -5.87 10.18 -19.71
N LEU A 446 -5.25 10.92 -20.63
CA LEU A 446 -3.82 10.76 -20.94
C LEU A 446 -2.97 11.00 -19.68
N GLY A 447 -2.05 10.09 -19.39
CA GLY A 447 -1.23 10.16 -18.17
C GLY A 447 -1.76 9.34 -16.98
N ASP A 448 -3.00 8.83 -17.04
CA ASP A 448 -3.53 7.96 -16.00
C ASP A 448 -2.83 6.59 -15.99
N LYS A 449 -2.68 6.03 -14.79
CA LYS A 449 -1.94 4.79 -14.58
C LYS A 449 -2.87 3.60 -14.44
N PHE A 450 -2.57 2.59 -15.24
CA PHE A 450 -3.18 1.27 -15.20
C PHE A 450 -2.13 0.25 -14.80
N SER A 451 -2.56 -0.84 -14.17
CA SER A 451 -1.71 -1.96 -13.79
C SER A 451 -2.38 -3.26 -14.19
N SER A 452 -1.61 -4.16 -14.78
CA SER A 452 -1.98 -5.57 -14.81
C SER A 452 -1.83 -6.21 -13.43
N ARG A 453 -2.19 -7.49 -13.29
CA ARG A 453 -1.93 -8.30 -12.09
C ARG A 453 -0.52 -8.92 -12.04
N HIS A 454 0.40 -8.49 -12.90
CA HIS A 454 1.75 -9.07 -13.03
C HIS A 454 2.86 -8.05 -12.75
N GLY A 455 2.58 -7.00 -11.97
CA GLY A 455 3.60 -6.00 -11.61
C GLY A 455 4.07 -5.17 -12.81
N GLN A 456 3.22 -5.05 -13.84
CA GLN A 456 3.42 -4.15 -14.96
C GLN A 456 2.44 -2.99 -14.84
N LYS A 457 2.97 -1.83 -14.50
CA LYS A 457 2.30 -0.54 -14.58
C LYS A 457 2.47 0.02 -15.98
N GLY A 458 1.44 0.65 -16.51
CA GLY A 458 1.51 1.41 -17.74
C GLY A 458 0.73 2.71 -17.63
N VAL A 459 1.14 3.70 -18.41
CA VAL A 459 0.50 5.01 -18.49
C VAL A 459 -0.33 5.06 -19.76
N CYS A 460 -1.51 5.68 -19.73
CA CYS A 460 -2.24 5.96 -20.97
C CYS A 460 -1.44 6.92 -21.86
N GLY A 461 -0.84 6.40 -22.93
CA GLY A 461 0.00 7.16 -23.86
C GLY A 461 -0.80 7.82 -24.98
N LEU A 462 -1.76 7.10 -25.55
CA LEU A 462 -2.65 7.59 -26.59
C LEU A 462 -4.07 7.03 -26.41
N ILE A 463 -5.06 7.87 -26.70
CA ILE A 463 -6.47 7.47 -26.77
C ILE A 463 -6.87 7.53 -28.24
N VAL A 464 -7.22 6.38 -28.81
CA VAL A 464 -7.48 6.19 -30.25
C VAL A 464 -8.98 5.94 -30.46
N ASN A 465 -9.54 6.41 -31.57
CA ASN A 465 -10.94 6.13 -31.89
C ASN A 465 -11.15 4.64 -32.22
N GLN A 466 -12.39 4.17 -32.21
CA GLN A 466 -12.67 2.74 -32.41
C GLN A 466 -12.33 2.29 -33.83
N GLU A 467 -12.62 3.14 -34.81
CA GLU A 467 -12.44 2.91 -36.24
C GLU A 467 -10.97 2.68 -36.61
N ASP A 468 -10.03 3.33 -35.91
CA ASP A 468 -8.60 3.19 -36.16
C ASP A 468 -8.00 1.94 -35.47
N MET A 469 -8.72 1.35 -34.50
CA MET A 469 -8.25 0.17 -33.77
C MET A 469 -8.28 -1.08 -34.66
N PRO A 470 -7.32 -2.00 -34.50
CA PRO A 470 -7.37 -3.28 -35.19
C PRO A 470 -8.55 -4.11 -34.71
N PHE A 471 -9.14 -4.91 -35.61
CA PHE A 471 -10.29 -5.76 -35.30
C PHE A 471 -10.08 -7.18 -35.82
N ASN A 472 -10.69 -8.17 -35.15
CA ASN A 472 -10.68 -9.55 -35.61
C ASN A 472 -11.82 -9.83 -36.60
N ASP A 473 -11.86 -11.02 -37.20
CA ASP A 473 -12.90 -11.42 -38.17
C ASP A 473 -14.34 -11.38 -37.61
N GLN A 474 -14.49 -11.37 -36.28
CA GLN A 474 -15.77 -11.24 -35.57
C GLN A 474 -16.17 -9.77 -35.30
N GLY A 475 -15.31 -8.80 -35.66
CA GLY A 475 -15.53 -7.38 -35.40
C GLY A 475 -15.18 -6.93 -33.97
N VAL A 476 -14.46 -7.74 -33.20
CA VAL A 476 -14.00 -7.39 -31.85
C VAL A 476 -12.73 -6.55 -31.97
N CYS A 477 -12.78 -5.32 -31.46
CA CYS A 477 -11.60 -4.47 -31.30
C CYS A 477 -11.10 -4.49 -29.84
N PRO A 478 -9.80 -4.27 -29.59
CA PRO A 478 -9.26 -4.21 -28.24
C PRO A 478 -9.75 -2.96 -27.49
N ASP A 479 -9.84 -3.10 -26.17
CA ASP A 479 -10.00 -1.99 -25.24
C ASP A 479 -8.66 -1.30 -24.95
N SER A 480 -7.58 -2.10 -24.94
CA SER A 480 -6.22 -1.62 -24.75
C SER A 480 -5.20 -2.39 -25.59
N ILE A 481 -4.21 -1.68 -26.12
CA ILE A 481 -3.05 -2.26 -26.79
C ILE A 481 -1.84 -2.15 -25.87
N MET A 482 -1.07 -3.23 -25.78
CA MET A 482 0.18 -3.29 -25.03
C MET A 482 1.32 -3.72 -25.94
N ASN A 483 2.44 -3.01 -25.84
CA ASN A 483 3.66 -3.35 -26.56
C ASN A 483 4.31 -4.68 -26.08
N PRO A 484 4.68 -5.60 -26.99
CA PRO A 484 5.37 -6.85 -26.64
C PRO A 484 6.76 -6.69 -26.02
N HIS A 485 7.46 -5.57 -26.20
CA HIS A 485 8.85 -5.40 -25.72
C HIS A 485 8.99 -5.52 -24.20
N GLY A 486 7.92 -5.34 -23.44
CA GLY A 486 7.90 -5.51 -21.99
C GLY A 486 7.96 -6.97 -21.52
N PHE A 487 7.72 -7.97 -22.36
CA PHE A 487 7.69 -9.38 -21.93
C PHE A 487 9.09 -10.01 -21.78
N PRO A 488 10.03 -9.88 -22.74
CA PRO A 488 11.34 -10.52 -22.64
C PRO A 488 12.16 -10.04 -21.44
N SER A 489 12.21 -8.73 -21.20
CA SER A 489 13.00 -8.14 -20.11
C SER A 489 12.40 -8.41 -18.72
N ARG A 490 11.07 -8.56 -18.63
CA ARG A 490 10.36 -8.73 -17.35
C ARG A 490 10.03 -10.18 -17.03
N MET A 491 10.09 -11.05 -18.02
CA MET A 491 9.80 -12.48 -17.92
C MET A 491 8.46 -12.77 -17.23
N THR A 492 7.43 -11.96 -17.50
CA THR A 492 6.07 -12.13 -16.93
C THR A 492 5.23 -13.04 -17.82
N VAL A 493 5.63 -14.31 -17.89
CA VAL A 493 4.94 -15.33 -18.71
C VAL A 493 3.55 -15.63 -18.16
N GLY A 494 3.35 -15.48 -16.84
CA GLY A 494 2.06 -15.65 -16.20
C GLY A 494 0.94 -14.80 -16.83
N LYS A 495 1.27 -13.62 -17.38
CA LYS A 495 0.31 -12.73 -18.04
C LYS A 495 -0.16 -13.29 -19.39
N MET A 496 0.71 -13.96 -20.14
CA MET A 496 0.33 -14.64 -21.38
C MET A 496 -0.58 -15.84 -21.10
N ILE A 497 -0.28 -16.59 -20.02
CA ILE A 497 -1.12 -17.69 -19.57
C ILE A 497 -2.47 -17.18 -19.06
N GLU A 498 -2.50 -16.04 -18.36
CA GLU A 498 -3.74 -15.36 -17.95
C GLU A 498 -4.64 -15.05 -19.16
N LEU A 499 -4.07 -14.52 -20.25
CA LEU A 499 -4.81 -14.22 -21.48
C LEU A 499 -5.41 -15.48 -22.11
N ILE A 500 -4.62 -16.55 -22.26
CA ILE A 500 -5.08 -17.83 -22.84
C ILE A 500 -6.18 -18.45 -21.99
N SER A 501 -5.96 -18.58 -20.68
CA SER A 501 -6.94 -19.12 -19.73
C SER A 501 -8.20 -18.25 -19.64
N GLY A 502 -8.05 -16.92 -19.73
CA GLY A 502 -9.16 -15.98 -19.76
C GLY A 502 -10.01 -16.16 -21.01
N LYS A 503 -9.38 -16.23 -22.19
CA LYS A 503 -10.06 -16.45 -23.47
C LYS A 503 -10.80 -17.78 -23.50
N ALA A 504 -10.14 -18.88 -23.13
CA ALA A 504 -10.77 -20.20 -23.03
C ALA A 504 -11.92 -20.20 -22.00
N GLY A 505 -11.78 -19.45 -20.90
CA GLY A 505 -12.82 -19.29 -19.89
C GLY A 505 -14.08 -18.59 -20.42
N VAL A 506 -13.93 -17.50 -21.17
CA VAL A 506 -15.07 -16.79 -21.79
C VAL A 506 -15.80 -17.71 -22.77
N LEU A 507 -15.07 -18.36 -23.67
CA LEU A 507 -15.67 -19.21 -24.72
C LEU A 507 -16.44 -20.40 -24.13
N THR A 508 -15.93 -20.99 -23.05
CA THR A 508 -16.58 -22.12 -22.37
C THR A 508 -17.63 -21.71 -21.33
N GLY A 509 -17.79 -20.42 -21.06
CA GLY A 509 -18.68 -19.90 -20.00
C GLY A 509 -18.25 -20.25 -18.57
N LYS A 510 -16.98 -20.62 -18.35
CA LYS A 510 -16.44 -21.03 -17.03
C LYS A 510 -15.26 -20.17 -16.62
N LEU A 511 -15.32 -19.63 -15.40
CA LEU A 511 -14.16 -18.97 -14.77
C LEU A 511 -13.04 -19.99 -14.55
N ARG A 512 -11.81 -19.62 -14.89
CA ARG A 512 -10.64 -20.50 -14.79
C ARG A 512 -9.80 -20.19 -13.56
N TYR A 513 -8.98 -21.16 -13.16
CA TYR A 513 -8.15 -21.05 -11.97
C TYR A 513 -6.67 -20.89 -12.32
N GLY A 514 -6.04 -19.85 -11.80
CA GLY A 514 -4.60 -19.59 -11.90
C GLY A 514 -3.89 -19.57 -10.54
N THR A 515 -4.25 -20.49 -9.64
CA THR A 515 -3.66 -20.58 -8.29
C THR A 515 -2.15 -20.85 -8.34
N ALA A 516 -1.39 -20.39 -7.34
CA ALA A 516 0.03 -20.69 -7.23
C ALA A 516 0.30 -22.21 -7.18
N PHE A 517 1.39 -22.64 -7.82
CA PHE A 517 1.84 -24.05 -7.91
C PHE A 517 0.82 -25.04 -8.51
N GLY A 518 -0.26 -24.55 -9.11
CA GLY A 518 -1.29 -25.35 -9.76
C GLY A 518 -2.10 -24.53 -10.75
N GLY A 519 -3.42 -24.76 -10.78
CA GLY A 519 -4.33 -24.08 -11.69
C GLY A 519 -4.56 -24.85 -13.00
N SER A 520 -5.21 -24.18 -13.95
CA SER A 520 -5.51 -24.72 -15.28
C SER A 520 -4.25 -24.74 -16.12
N LYS A 521 -3.89 -25.91 -16.68
CA LYS A 521 -2.70 -26.08 -17.51
C LYS A 521 -2.92 -25.46 -18.89
N VAL A 522 -1.84 -24.97 -19.50
CA VAL A 522 -1.88 -24.35 -20.84
C VAL A 522 -2.36 -25.35 -21.89
N GLU A 523 -1.90 -26.60 -21.84
CA GLU A 523 -2.29 -27.66 -22.79
C GLU A 523 -3.82 -27.87 -22.84
N ASP A 524 -4.47 -27.91 -21.68
CA ASP A 524 -5.91 -28.08 -21.58
C ASP A 524 -6.65 -26.85 -22.12
N MET A 525 -6.13 -25.65 -21.85
CA MET A 525 -6.74 -24.41 -22.36
C MET A 525 -6.56 -24.27 -23.88
N SER A 526 -5.41 -24.67 -24.42
CA SER A 526 -5.15 -24.71 -25.86
C SER A 526 -6.08 -25.68 -26.59
N LYS A 527 -6.38 -26.85 -26.00
CA LYS A 527 -7.38 -27.78 -26.55
C LYS A 527 -8.77 -27.15 -26.61
N LEU A 528 -9.19 -26.49 -25.54
CA LEU A 528 -10.47 -25.78 -25.50
C LEU A 528 -10.56 -24.65 -26.54
N LEU A 529 -9.46 -23.93 -26.79
CA LEU A 529 -9.42 -22.91 -27.84
C LEU A 529 -9.62 -23.54 -29.23
N MET A 530 -8.95 -24.67 -29.51
CA MET A 530 -9.11 -25.39 -30.77
C MET A 530 -10.54 -25.91 -30.96
N GLU A 531 -11.17 -26.43 -29.91
CA GLU A 531 -12.57 -26.88 -29.94
C GLU A 531 -13.55 -25.76 -30.35
N HIS A 532 -13.21 -24.50 -30.04
CA HIS A 532 -14.02 -23.33 -30.39
C HIS A 532 -13.52 -22.62 -31.66
N GLY A 533 -12.63 -23.26 -32.44
CA GLY A 533 -12.14 -22.72 -33.72
C GLY A 533 -11.07 -21.64 -33.62
N PHE A 534 -10.45 -21.44 -32.45
CA PHE A 534 -9.34 -20.50 -32.26
C PHE A 534 -7.98 -21.20 -32.32
N SER A 535 -6.92 -20.41 -32.54
CA SER A 535 -5.55 -20.91 -32.49
C SER A 535 -5.21 -21.49 -31.10
N TYR A 536 -4.51 -22.63 -31.07
CA TYR A 536 -3.98 -23.23 -29.84
C TYR A 536 -3.09 -22.26 -29.04
N SER A 537 -2.45 -21.32 -29.72
CA SER A 537 -1.57 -20.31 -29.13
C SER A 537 -2.31 -19.07 -28.59
N GLY A 538 -3.61 -18.94 -28.85
CA GLY A 538 -4.38 -17.75 -28.48
C GLY A 538 -4.04 -16.50 -29.30
N LYS A 539 -3.33 -16.66 -30.42
CA LYS A 539 -3.06 -15.58 -31.38
C LYS A 539 -4.14 -15.56 -32.47
N ASP A 540 -4.62 -14.36 -32.78
CA ASP A 540 -5.62 -14.12 -33.81
C ASP A 540 -4.99 -13.32 -34.96
N MET A 541 -5.54 -13.48 -36.16
CA MET A 541 -5.29 -12.58 -37.28
C MET A 541 -6.15 -11.34 -37.08
N LEU A 542 -5.54 -10.16 -37.08
CA LEU A 542 -6.27 -8.89 -36.97
C LEU A 542 -6.12 -8.11 -38.28
N THR A 543 -7.13 -7.32 -38.58
CA THR A 543 -7.14 -6.37 -39.69
C THR A 543 -6.90 -4.97 -39.15
N SER A 544 -6.06 -4.20 -39.84
CA SER A 544 -5.74 -2.81 -39.50
C SER A 544 -6.96 -1.92 -39.70
N GLY A 545 -7.35 -1.15 -38.68
CA GLY A 545 -8.44 -0.17 -38.79
C GLY A 545 -8.11 1.01 -39.70
N ILE A 546 -6.82 1.35 -39.84
CA ILE A 546 -6.35 2.50 -40.62
C ILE A 546 -6.33 2.19 -42.13
N THR A 547 -5.78 1.03 -42.51
CA THR A 547 -5.59 0.66 -43.91
C THR A 547 -6.65 -0.30 -44.45
N GLY A 548 -7.34 -1.02 -43.56
CA GLY A 548 -8.26 -2.10 -43.94
C GLY A 548 -7.56 -3.39 -44.37
N GLU A 549 -6.23 -3.43 -44.34
CA GLU A 549 -5.44 -4.62 -44.71
C GLU A 549 -5.18 -5.51 -43.49
N SER A 550 -5.08 -6.82 -43.72
CA SER A 550 -4.72 -7.77 -42.66
C SER A 550 -3.28 -7.54 -42.19
N LEU A 551 -3.06 -7.61 -40.88
CA LEU A 551 -1.72 -7.50 -40.32
C LEU A 551 -0.86 -8.71 -40.73
N GLU A 552 0.41 -8.45 -41.05
CA GLU A 552 1.36 -9.49 -41.48
C GLU A 552 1.66 -10.53 -40.39
N ALA A 553 1.52 -10.15 -39.11
CA ALA A 553 1.81 -11.00 -37.96
C ALA A 553 0.56 -11.29 -37.12
N PHE A 554 0.49 -12.51 -36.59
CA PHE A 554 -0.56 -12.89 -35.64
C PHE A 554 -0.37 -12.19 -34.29
N VAL A 555 -1.46 -11.67 -33.74
CA VAL A 555 -1.48 -10.86 -32.53
C VAL A 555 -2.04 -11.67 -31.37
N PHE A 556 -1.38 -11.67 -30.21
CA PHE A 556 -1.99 -12.23 -29.00
C PHE A 556 -3.18 -11.37 -28.58
N PHE A 557 -4.36 -11.98 -28.53
CA PHE A 557 -5.62 -11.27 -28.34
C PHE A 557 -6.52 -12.02 -27.36
N GLY A 558 -6.90 -11.35 -26.27
CA GLY A 558 -7.80 -11.93 -25.28
C GLY A 558 -8.00 -11.07 -24.03
N PRO A 559 -8.87 -11.51 -23.10
CA PRO A 559 -9.21 -10.75 -21.91
C PRO A 559 -8.10 -10.83 -20.85
N ILE A 560 -7.71 -9.68 -20.30
CA ILE A 560 -6.80 -9.55 -19.15
C ILE A 560 -7.45 -8.63 -18.12
N TYR A 561 -7.26 -8.92 -16.83
CA TYR A 561 -7.77 -8.10 -15.75
C TYR A 561 -6.84 -6.91 -15.44
N TYR A 562 -7.34 -5.69 -15.63
CA TYR A 562 -6.62 -4.44 -15.39
C TYR A 562 -7.17 -3.66 -14.19
N GLN A 563 -6.28 -2.95 -13.50
CA GLN A 563 -6.55 -2.17 -12.30
C GLN A 563 -6.14 -0.71 -12.52
N VAL A 564 -7.00 0.26 -12.16
CA VAL A 564 -6.67 1.70 -12.20
C VAL A 564 -6.00 2.09 -10.88
N GLN A 565 -4.98 2.95 -10.91
CA GLN A 565 -4.25 3.36 -9.70
C GLN A 565 -4.22 4.87 -9.48
N HIS A 566 -3.28 5.56 -10.14
CA HIS A 566 -3.01 6.97 -9.94
C HIS A 566 -3.51 7.77 -11.11
N MET A 567 -4.23 8.85 -10.82
CA MET A 567 -4.69 9.79 -11.84
C MET A 567 -3.72 10.96 -12.00
N VAL A 568 -3.60 11.48 -13.22
CA VAL A 568 -2.74 12.62 -13.52
C VAL A 568 -3.29 13.93 -12.93
N MET A 569 -4.63 14.09 -12.86
CA MET A 569 -5.26 15.26 -12.22
C MET A 569 -4.78 15.49 -10.78
N ASP A 570 -4.56 14.41 -10.04
CA ASP A 570 -4.06 14.45 -8.66
C ASP A 570 -2.54 14.64 -8.58
N LYS A 571 -1.87 14.87 -9.71
CA LYS A 571 -0.43 15.17 -9.77
C LYS A 571 -0.08 16.48 -10.47
N MET A 572 -0.95 16.98 -11.35
CA MET A 572 -0.72 18.24 -12.06
C MET A 572 -0.49 19.41 -11.08
N HIS A 573 0.70 20.01 -11.13
CA HIS A 573 1.08 21.12 -10.26
C HIS A 573 1.93 22.12 -11.05
N ALA A 574 1.54 23.38 -10.99
CA ALA A 574 2.27 24.48 -11.62
C ALA A 574 2.14 25.72 -10.75
N ARG A 575 3.22 26.49 -10.67
CA ARG A 575 3.28 27.75 -9.91
C ARG A 575 4.12 28.76 -10.67
N ALA A 576 3.57 29.95 -10.87
CA ALA A 576 4.32 31.10 -11.39
C ALA A 576 4.88 31.95 -10.22
N ARG A 577 3.99 32.51 -9.39
CA ARG A 577 4.30 33.21 -8.14
C ARG A 577 3.31 32.76 -7.08
N GLY A 578 3.68 32.84 -5.81
CA GLY A 578 2.82 32.35 -4.75
C GLY A 578 3.28 32.82 -3.37
N PRO A 579 2.61 32.38 -2.31
CA PRO A 579 2.95 32.77 -0.95
C PRO A 579 4.37 32.35 -0.60
N ARG A 580 4.96 33.12 0.32
CA ARG A 580 6.29 32.88 0.88
C ARG A 580 6.14 32.53 2.36
N ALA A 581 7.00 31.65 2.86
CA ALA A 581 7.11 31.37 4.27
C ALA A 581 7.48 32.66 5.01
N THR A 582 6.87 32.92 6.17
CA THR A 582 7.12 34.15 6.94
C THR A 582 8.54 34.22 7.49
N LEU A 583 9.08 33.08 7.95
CA LEU A 583 10.43 33.02 8.54
C LEU A 583 11.52 33.19 7.48
N THR A 584 11.58 32.27 6.51
CA THR A 584 12.67 32.20 5.52
C THR A 584 12.41 33.02 4.25
N ARG A 585 11.18 33.55 4.06
CA ARG A 585 10.74 34.21 2.81
C ARG A 585 10.88 33.36 1.55
N GLN A 586 11.14 32.06 1.69
CA GLN A 586 11.19 31.12 0.58
C GLN A 586 9.78 30.77 0.11
N PRO A 587 9.62 30.32 -1.14
CA PRO A 587 8.38 29.69 -1.60
C PRO A 587 7.87 28.65 -0.59
N THR A 588 6.56 28.67 -0.29
CA THR A 588 5.94 27.64 0.56
C THR A 588 6.16 26.23 0.03
N GLU A 589 6.10 25.23 0.91
CA GLU A 589 6.15 23.81 0.52
C GLU A 589 4.75 23.22 0.37
N GLY A 590 4.65 22.23 -0.52
CA GLY A 590 3.47 21.39 -0.70
C GLY A 590 2.44 21.94 -1.70
N ARG A 591 1.92 21.05 -2.56
CA ARG A 591 0.95 21.38 -3.61
C ARG A 591 -0.30 22.09 -3.07
N SER A 592 -0.86 21.61 -1.95
CA SER A 592 -2.10 22.16 -1.38
C SER A 592 -1.96 23.58 -0.83
N ARG A 593 -0.73 24.07 -0.66
CA ARG A 593 -0.39 25.42 -0.18
C ARG A 593 0.24 26.28 -1.27
N ASP A 594 -0.01 25.89 -2.53
CA ASP A 594 0.54 26.55 -3.71
C ASP A 594 2.08 26.62 -3.65
N GLY A 595 2.69 25.51 -3.21
CA GLY A 595 4.10 25.42 -2.91
C GLY A 595 4.99 25.39 -4.15
N GLY A 596 6.23 25.84 -4.01
CA GLY A 596 7.25 25.78 -5.07
C GLY A 596 7.74 24.35 -5.31
N LEU A 597 8.36 24.12 -6.46
CA LEU A 597 9.17 22.93 -6.71
C LEU A 597 10.59 23.17 -6.21
N ARG A 598 11.20 22.14 -5.63
CA ARG A 598 12.54 22.24 -5.04
C ARG A 598 13.60 21.98 -6.12
N LEU A 599 14.54 22.91 -6.26
CA LEU A 599 15.83 22.64 -6.88
C LEU A 599 16.77 22.15 -5.76
N GLY A 600 17.14 20.88 -5.80
CA GLY A 600 17.97 20.26 -4.78
C GLY A 600 19.46 20.44 -5.04
N GLU A 601 20.25 19.82 -4.17
CA GLU A 601 21.71 19.85 -4.25
C GLU A 601 22.23 19.14 -5.50
N MET A 602 21.68 17.97 -5.82
CA MET A 602 22.10 17.20 -6.99
C MET A 602 21.78 17.95 -8.29
N GLU A 603 20.64 18.63 -8.37
CA GLU A 603 20.28 19.44 -9.54
C GLU A 603 21.19 20.67 -9.68
N ARG A 604 21.58 21.30 -8.57
CA ARG A 604 22.61 22.35 -8.57
C ARG A 604 23.92 21.84 -9.16
N ASP A 605 24.38 20.68 -8.71
CA ASP A 605 25.66 20.11 -9.17
C ASP A 605 25.64 19.79 -10.66
N CYS A 606 24.50 19.35 -11.21
CA CYS A 606 24.31 19.20 -12.65
C CYS A 606 24.50 20.55 -13.40
N LEU A 607 23.91 21.63 -12.90
CA LEU A 607 24.04 22.96 -13.52
C LEU A 607 25.47 23.52 -13.42
N ILE A 608 26.18 23.22 -12.33
CA ILE A 608 27.61 23.52 -12.19
C ILE A 608 28.40 22.74 -13.24
N GLY A 609 28.08 21.46 -13.46
CA GLY A 609 28.72 20.62 -14.48
C GLY A 609 28.58 21.16 -15.91
N TYR A 610 27.46 21.83 -16.22
CA TYR A 610 27.27 22.54 -17.50
C TYR A 610 28.01 23.89 -17.56
N GLY A 611 28.51 24.42 -16.44
CA GLY A 611 29.08 25.76 -16.37
C GLY A 611 28.05 26.88 -16.46
N ALA A 612 26.77 26.61 -16.17
CA ALA A 612 25.66 27.56 -16.34
C ALA A 612 25.53 28.55 -15.16
N THR A 613 26.54 29.42 -14.98
CA THR A 613 26.65 30.33 -13.83
C THR A 613 25.49 31.31 -13.70
N GLN A 614 25.07 31.95 -14.80
CA GLN A 614 23.95 32.91 -14.77
C GLN A 614 22.61 32.26 -14.44
N LEU A 615 22.39 31.03 -14.92
CA LEU A 615 21.19 30.27 -14.60
C LEU A 615 21.14 29.87 -13.12
N LEU A 616 22.29 29.51 -12.53
CA LEU A 616 22.40 29.27 -11.09
C LEU A 616 22.05 30.52 -10.27
N LEU A 617 22.58 31.68 -10.66
CA LEU A 617 22.25 32.95 -10.02
C LEU A 617 20.75 33.26 -10.10
N GLU A 618 20.14 33.03 -11.27
CA GLU A 618 18.71 33.24 -11.47
C GLU A 618 17.87 32.30 -10.60
N ARG A 619 18.20 31.01 -10.55
CA ARG A 619 17.40 30.00 -9.84
C ARG A 619 17.56 30.07 -8.33
N LEU A 620 18.79 30.25 -7.84
CA LEU A 620 19.08 30.25 -6.40
C LEU A 620 18.78 31.60 -5.73
N MET A 621 18.94 32.72 -6.44
CA MET A 621 18.74 34.05 -5.84
C MET A 621 17.52 34.76 -6.42
N ILE A 622 17.47 35.01 -7.73
CA ILE A 622 16.47 35.92 -8.33
C ILE A 622 15.05 35.34 -8.21
N SER A 623 14.89 34.06 -8.51
CA SER A 623 13.59 33.38 -8.55
C SER A 623 13.08 32.94 -7.17
N SER A 624 13.96 32.80 -6.18
CA SER A 624 13.63 32.30 -4.85
C SER A 624 13.44 33.44 -3.85
N ASP A 625 14.54 34.00 -3.33
CA ASP A 625 14.56 34.82 -2.12
C ASP A 625 15.53 36.00 -2.22
N LYS A 626 15.60 36.66 -3.39
CA LYS A 626 16.30 37.95 -3.56
C LYS A 626 15.94 38.93 -2.45
N PHE A 627 16.95 39.46 -1.76
CA PHE A 627 16.78 40.50 -0.74
C PHE A 627 17.91 41.53 -0.81
N GLU A 628 17.57 42.80 -0.61
CA GLU A 628 18.53 43.91 -0.60
C GLU A 628 18.91 44.25 0.85
N VAL A 629 20.21 44.24 1.15
CA VAL A 629 20.78 44.60 2.45
C VAL A 629 21.73 45.78 2.31
N CYS A 630 21.89 46.53 3.39
CA CYS A 630 22.94 47.54 3.52
C CYS A 630 24.10 46.90 4.28
N ALA A 631 25.33 46.98 3.77
CA ALA A 631 26.53 46.49 4.44
C ALA A 631 27.53 47.63 4.62
N CYS A 632 28.18 47.71 5.77
CA CYS A 632 29.17 48.74 6.05
C CYS A 632 30.56 48.33 5.54
N GLU A 633 31.23 49.18 4.79
CA GLU A 633 32.56 48.89 4.22
C GLU A 633 33.66 48.82 5.29
N THR A 634 33.48 49.46 6.46
CA THR A 634 34.50 49.49 7.51
C THR A 634 34.42 48.29 8.46
N CYS A 635 33.23 47.92 8.92
CA CYS A 635 33.06 46.79 9.85
C CYS A 635 32.57 45.49 9.19
N GLY A 636 32.09 45.54 7.94
CA GLY A 636 31.59 44.39 7.20
C GLY A 636 30.26 43.83 7.72
N LEU A 637 29.60 44.52 8.65
CA LEU A 637 28.32 44.11 9.24
C LEU A 637 27.14 44.74 8.53
N MET A 638 25.99 44.07 8.61
CA MET A 638 24.74 44.54 8.02
C MET A 638 24.15 45.72 8.82
N GLY A 639 23.77 46.77 8.10
CA GLY A 639 23.06 47.95 8.60
C GLY A 639 21.59 48.00 8.17
N TYR A 640 20.90 49.04 8.60
CA TYR A 640 19.48 49.28 8.28
C TYR A 640 19.30 50.69 7.72
N ASN A 641 18.53 50.85 6.64
CA ASN A 641 18.23 52.14 6.00
C ASN A 641 19.45 53.06 5.76
N GLY A 642 20.56 52.50 5.27
CA GLY A 642 21.78 53.28 5.01
C GLY A 642 22.56 53.71 6.26
N TRP A 643 22.22 53.17 7.43
CA TRP A 643 22.89 53.43 8.70
C TRP A 643 23.55 52.17 9.24
N CYS A 644 24.82 52.27 9.62
CA CYS A 644 25.52 51.21 10.33
C CYS A 644 25.34 51.36 11.85
N PRO A 645 24.64 50.45 12.55
CA PRO A 645 24.45 50.57 14.01
C PRO A 645 25.74 50.42 14.81
N TYR A 646 26.72 49.66 14.31
CA TYR A 646 28.00 49.41 14.99
C TYR A 646 28.96 50.60 14.89
N CYS A 647 29.26 51.07 13.67
CA CYS A 647 30.11 52.23 13.44
C CYS A 647 29.41 53.58 13.67
N LYS A 648 28.07 53.59 13.78
CA LYS A 648 27.24 54.80 13.94
C LYS A 648 27.49 55.86 12.86
N THR A 649 27.67 55.40 11.61
CA THR A 649 27.92 56.26 10.45
C THR A 649 27.09 55.81 9.25
N SER A 650 26.80 56.77 8.36
CA SER A 650 26.12 56.56 7.07
C SER A 650 27.05 56.72 5.86
N GLN A 651 28.28 57.21 6.06
CA GLN A 651 29.19 57.58 4.96
C GLN A 651 29.74 56.40 4.15
N LYS A 652 29.86 55.21 4.74
CA LYS A 652 30.49 54.02 4.14
C LYS A 652 29.58 52.80 4.20
N VAL A 653 28.39 52.94 3.63
CA VAL A 653 27.36 51.89 3.61
C VAL A 653 26.95 51.62 2.16
N ALA A 654 27.23 50.41 1.68
CA ALA A 654 26.89 49.94 0.34
C ALA A 654 25.61 49.09 0.35
N LYS A 655 24.84 49.14 -0.74
CA LYS A 655 23.68 48.27 -0.94
C LYS A 655 24.10 47.02 -1.71
N LEU A 656 23.77 45.85 -1.18
CA LEU A 656 24.09 44.56 -1.78
C LEU A 656 22.80 43.75 -1.95
N THR A 657 22.74 42.97 -3.03
CA THR A 657 21.68 41.96 -3.20
C THR A 657 22.24 40.61 -2.80
N ILE A 658 21.61 39.96 -1.82
CA ILE A 658 21.95 38.61 -1.37
C ILE A 658 20.69 37.76 -1.23
N PRO A 659 20.80 36.42 -1.19
CA PRO A 659 19.70 35.56 -0.78
C PRO A 659 19.28 35.87 0.65
N TYR A 660 17.97 35.92 0.92
CA TYR A 660 17.45 36.14 2.26
C TYR A 660 17.87 35.03 3.24
N ALA A 661 18.02 33.79 2.75
CA ALA A 661 18.57 32.70 3.55
C ALA A 661 19.99 33.00 4.04
N ALA A 662 20.84 33.64 3.23
CA ALA A 662 22.19 34.03 3.64
C ALA A 662 22.15 35.14 4.70
N LYS A 663 21.26 36.12 4.55
CA LYS A 663 21.01 37.15 5.57
C LYS A 663 20.61 36.51 6.91
N LEU A 664 19.68 35.55 6.88
CA LEU A 664 19.22 34.86 8.08
C LEU A 664 20.36 34.06 8.74
N LEU A 665 21.16 33.34 7.94
CA LEU A 665 22.35 32.64 8.41
C LEU A 665 23.33 33.59 9.13
N PHE A 666 23.59 34.77 8.58
CA PHE A 666 24.45 35.75 9.25
C PHE A 666 23.89 36.21 10.60
N GLN A 667 22.57 36.41 10.71
CA GLN A 667 21.93 36.77 11.97
C GLN A 667 22.01 35.64 13.00
N GLU A 668 21.82 34.38 12.57
CA GLU A 668 21.98 33.20 13.43
C GLU A 668 23.43 33.02 13.92
N LEU A 669 24.41 33.21 13.03
CA LEU A 669 25.83 33.20 13.39
C LEU A 669 26.18 34.27 14.42
N MET A 670 25.68 35.51 14.21
CA MET A 670 25.86 36.61 15.17
C MET A 670 25.23 36.30 16.53
N ALA A 671 24.07 35.66 16.56
CA ALA A 671 23.42 35.22 17.80
C ALA A 671 24.26 34.16 18.54
N MET A 672 25.05 33.35 17.82
CA MET A 672 26.01 32.39 18.36
C MET A 672 27.39 33.01 18.65
N ASN A 673 27.52 34.33 18.66
CA ASN A 673 28.77 35.07 18.84
C ASN A 673 29.83 34.83 17.75
N VAL A 674 29.44 34.30 16.59
CA VAL A 674 30.30 34.24 15.40
C VAL A 674 30.05 35.50 14.59
N MET A 675 31.09 36.28 14.29
CA MET A 675 30.97 37.56 13.56
C MET A 675 31.29 37.39 12.06
N PRO A 676 30.28 37.16 11.18
CA PRO A 676 30.50 37.10 9.74
C PRO A 676 30.71 38.52 9.18
N ARG A 677 31.95 38.88 8.85
CA ARG A 677 32.28 40.16 8.23
C ARG A 677 32.37 40.02 6.71
N MET A 678 31.64 40.85 5.98
CA MET A 678 31.74 40.97 4.53
C MET A 678 32.81 41.99 4.16
N VAL A 679 33.75 41.61 3.29
CA VAL A 679 34.71 42.54 2.67
C VAL A 679 34.18 42.89 1.29
N LEU A 680 34.09 44.18 0.99
CA LEU A 680 33.58 44.68 -0.28
C LEU A 680 34.74 45.23 -1.09
N GLU A 681 34.85 44.77 -2.33
CA GLU A 681 35.83 45.22 -3.31
C GLU A 681 35.08 45.51 -4.61
N ASP A 682 35.55 46.48 -5.38
CA ASP A 682 35.03 46.73 -6.73
C ASP A 682 35.51 45.61 -7.65
N VAL A 683 34.57 44.99 -8.35
CA VAL A 683 34.82 43.88 -9.30
C VAL A 683 35.08 44.42 -10.70
#